data_AF-E1ZEL4-F1
#
_entry.id   AF-E1ZEL4-F1
#
_cell.length_a   1.000
_cell.length_b   1.000
_cell.length_c   1.000
_cell.angle_alpha   90.00
_cell.angle_beta   90.00
_cell.angle_gamma   90.00
#
_symmetry.space_group_name_H-M   'P 1'
#
loop_
_entity.id
_entity.type
_entity.pdbx_description
1 polymer ?
#
loop_
_entity_poly.entity_id
_entity_poly.type
_entity_poly.pdbx_seq_one_letter_code
_entity_poly.pdbx_strand_id
1 'polypeptide(L)'
;MVLLGEEAGLELDGLVQQAEAVRVLDGLERAGGVAPDRLAAARCAYAPLQRAALRALSDLAGLQHRMGQLLAQLQQVQVQGEVVRHGFTDPVQILDKFREDRDRARLEAAKAADSEEAAARQAEALQQRLALLTGKLSEAEDERRAELAPDIHAAKEDMALLRSQLETERDKAAAAGREAADIAAKLEAIQLEVEGLRLALGEEQEVAAQLRTHEAAEQAVLLESRDLVQQHAAAVKAADRQRNRAAVREREVEEVARDIEMAKVEAEKLLADQVTWDIEVEKKQAEAKREADAVKWEQRGRGVVQRRLNRAELAVKEAQEALPGLANAVHNMRSQLGGEQRAQAREAEATRQLAGELAELVEVVAAERKLTEVQAALVKASMADVRQRDEECAAVKEAAAERDTAIRAATSRRDAAARFLNQRLQRLGEVIDEAEAKDGEELERLTEGLVEQACAARHPALDVGLRMNEARRGQQQLTRRMMAAVSELSLYQALSLKCAADRDALRSELAAAQVNVASGRPPTAGADQEFERMERDRAEEAEVRAQAAELRQLKAAGLLGAVRSCASPRPQAYIPEELGVPKPFPAAFRPFKPTEPPAAVAATQHKAAAAAAQRAVARQELGGGGEAAGLSPGACRVACPGSASPGGGDGAVPLVAGVAVA
;
A
#
# COMPACT_ATOMS: atom_id res chain seq x y z
N MET A 1 82.82 6.95 74.25
CA MET A 1 81.36 7.14 74.29
C MET A 1 80.73 7.53 72.96
N VAL A 2 81.43 8.22 72.03
CA VAL A 2 80.84 8.58 70.72
C VAL A 2 80.75 7.38 69.74
N LEU A 3 81.67 6.41 69.80
CA LEU A 3 81.66 5.22 68.93
C LEU A 3 80.70 4.10 69.35
N LEU A 4 80.10 4.17 70.55
CA LEU A 4 79.07 3.21 70.99
C LEU A 4 77.63 3.67 70.62
N GLY A 5 77.48 4.88 70.09
CA GLY A 5 76.18 5.44 69.73
C GLY A 5 75.66 4.98 68.36
N GLU A 6 76.55 4.64 67.42
CA GLU A 6 76.15 4.23 66.07
C GLU A 6 75.71 2.76 66.01
N GLU A 7 76.33 1.87 66.80
CA GLU A 7 75.92 0.45 66.89
C GLU A 7 74.55 0.31 67.58
N ALA A 8 74.27 1.09 68.63
CA ALA A 8 72.96 1.10 69.28
C ALA A 8 71.82 1.59 68.37
N GLY A 9 72.13 2.48 67.41
CA GLY A 9 71.15 2.97 66.43
C GLY A 9 70.68 1.89 65.46
N LEU A 10 71.57 1.00 65.04
CA LEU A 10 71.24 -0.11 64.13
C LEU A 10 70.45 -1.23 64.82
N GLU A 11 70.74 -1.51 66.10
CA GLU A 11 69.96 -2.47 66.90
C GLU A 11 68.53 -1.94 67.19
N LEU A 12 68.40 -0.63 67.40
CA LEU A 12 67.10 0.04 67.58
C LEU A 12 66.20 -0.08 66.36
N ASP A 13 66.74 0.12 65.15
CA ASP A 13 65.97 -0.02 63.90
C ASP A 13 65.54 -1.48 63.64
N GLY A 14 66.34 -2.46 64.06
CA GLY A 14 65.98 -3.88 64.04
C GLY A 14 64.83 -4.23 64.97
N LEU A 15 64.81 -3.67 66.19
CA LEU A 15 63.71 -3.85 67.15
C LEU A 15 62.42 -3.15 66.71
N VAL A 16 62.53 -2.05 65.97
CA VAL A 16 61.36 -1.35 65.40
C VAL A 16 60.62 -2.25 64.39
N GLN A 17 61.35 -2.97 63.55
CA GLN A 17 60.77 -3.90 62.56
C GLN A 17 60.14 -5.15 63.19
N GLN A 18 60.55 -5.53 64.41
CA GLN A 18 60.00 -6.69 65.13
C GLN A 18 58.73 -6.37 65.94
N ALA A 19 58.37 -5.10 66.10
CA ALA A 19 57.22 -4.75 66.91
C ALA A 19 55.90 -5.22 66.31
N GLU A 20 55.04 -5.75 67.18
CA GLU A 20 53.74 -6.31 66.83
C GLU A 20 52.85 -5.31 66.07
N ALA A 21 52.95 -4.02 66.38
CA ALA A 21 52.19 -2.98 65.68
C ALA A 21 52.49 -2.89 64.18
N VAL A 22 53.75 -3.07 63.77
CA VAL A 22 54.13 -3.11 62.34
C VAL A 22 53.56 -4.36 61.67
N ARG A 23 53.60 -5.51 62.36
CA ARG A 23 53.01 -6.77 61.88
C ARG A 23 51.49 -6.69 61.73
N VAL A 24 50.81 -6.00 62.64
CA VAL A 24 49.35 -5.77 62.56
C VAL A 24 49.02 -4.88 61.36
N LEU A 25 49.78 -3.80 61.13
CA LEU A 25 49.58 -2.93 59.95
C LEU A 25 49.83 -3.68 58.64
N ASP A 26 50.86 -4.53 58.57
CA ASP A 26 51.13 -5.39 57.42
C ASP A 26 50.02 -6.45 57.20
N GLY A 27 49.45 -6.97 58.29
CA GLY A 27 48.30 -7.88 58.24
C GLY A 27 47.05 -7.21 57.67
N LEU A 28 46.78 -5.96 58.06
CA LEU A 28 45.66 -5.18 57.55
C LEU A 28 45.82 -4.82 56.06
N GLU A 29 47.06 -4.56 55.60
CA GLU A 29 47.36 -4.33 54.18
C GLU A 29 47.07 -5.59 53.35
N ARG A 30 47.46 -6.78 53.82
CA ARG A 30 47.17 -8.05 53.14
C ARG A 30 45.68 -8.42 53.15
N ALA A 31 44.94 -8.02 54.17
CA ALA A 31 43.51 -8.28 54.28
C ALA A 31 42.66 -7.40 53.34
N GLY A 32 43.26 -6.40 52.67
CA GLY A 32 42.59 -5.58 51.64
C GLY A 32 41.45 -4.67 52.15
N GLY A 33 41.23 -4.61 53.47
CA GLY A 33 40.10 -3.91 54.07
C GLY A 33 40.31 -2.42 54.36
N VAL A 34 41.52 -1.90 54.14
CA VAL A 34 41.86 -0.51 54.50
C VAL A 34 42.52 0.18 53.31
N ALA A 35 42.04 1.38 52.97
CA ALA A 35 42.60 2.19 51.89
C ALA A 35 44.10 2.47 52.12
N PRO A 36 44.94 2.35 51.08
CA PRO A 36 46.41 2.42 51.20
C PRO A 36 46.88 3.74 51.81
N ASP A 37 46.19 4.86 51.53
CA ASP A 37 46.52 6.18 52.08
C ASP A 37 46.38 6.24 53.62
N ARG A 38 45.41 5.52 54.18
CA ARG A 38 45.20 5.46 55.64
C ARG A 38 46.25 4.60 56.33
N LEU A 39 46.69 3.52 55.68
CA LEU A 39 47.79 2.68 56.16
C LEU A 39 49.12 3.45 56.14
N ALA A 40 49.39 4.21 55.08
CA ALA A 40 50.57 5.06 54.99
C ALA A 40 50.57 6.15 56.10
N ALA A 41 49.43 6.80 56.33
CA ALA A 41 49.29 7.79 57.40
C ALA A 41 49.52 7.17 58.80
N ALA A 42 48.98 5.97 59.05
CA ALA A 42 49.18 5.25 60.31
C ALA A 42 50.66 4.86 60.52
N ARG A 43 51.34 4.38 59.48
CA ARG A 43 52.79 4.07 59.54
C ARG A 43 53.63 5.32 59.84
N CYS A 44 53.32 6.45 59.19
CA CYS A 44 54.01 7.72 59.45
C CYS A 44 53.79 8.24 60.88
N ALA A 45 52.59 8.04 61.46
CA ALA A 45 52.30 8.49 62.82
C ALA A 45 52.93 7.59 63.90
N TYR A 46 53.02 6.28 63.66
CA TYR A 46 53.50 5.32 64.66
C TYR A 46 55.03 5.26 64.79
N ALA A 47 55.75 5.42 63.67
CA ALA A 47 57.22 5.39 63.64
C ALA A 47 57.93 6.33 64.64
N PRO A 48 57.55 7.62 64.79
CA PRO A 48 58.20 8.52 65.74
C PRO A 48 57.89 8.17 67.21
N LEU A 49 56.68 7.71 67.52
CA LEU A 49 56.29 7.32 68.88
C LEU A 49 57.10 6.11 69.37
N GLN A 50 57.29 5.12 68.49
CA GLN A 50 58.03 3.92 68.83
C GLN A 50 59.52 4.21 69.06
N ARG A 51 60.13 5.08 68.24
CA ARG A 51 61.52 5.53 68.47
C ARG A 51 61.67 6.28 69.80
N ALA A 52 60.67 7.08 70.20
CA ALA A 52 60.69 7.78 71.48
C ALA A 52 60.61 6.80 72.66
N ALA A 53 59.74 5.79 72.59
CA ALA A 53 59.60 4.78 73.64
C ALA A 53 60.90 3.96 73.82
N LEU A 54 61.55 3.57 72.73
CA LEU A 54 62.79 2.79 72.79
C LEU A 54 63.97 3.61 73.34
N ARG A 55 64.04 4.92 73.04
CA ARG A 55 65.02 5.82 73.68
C ARG A 55 64.81 5.91 75.19
N ALA A 56 63.57 6.05 75.65
CA ALA A 56 63.26 6.11 77.07
C ALA A 56 63.66 4.82 77.82
N LEU A 57 63.50 3.64 77.20
CA LEU A 57 63.94 2.38 77.78
C LEU A 57 65.48 2.28 77.86
N SER A 58 66.19 2.76 76.84
CA SER A 58 67.66 2.84 76.87
C SER A 58 68.15 3.76 77.99
N ASP A 59 67.51 4.92 78.18
CA ASP A 59 67.85 5.86 79.24
C ASP A 59 67.60 5.26 80.65
N LEU A 60 66.51 4.50 80.80
CA LEU A 60 66.18 3.80 82.05
C LEU A 60 67.24 2.74 82.40
N ALA A 61 67.69 1.96 81.42
CA ALA A 61 68.74 0.96 81.62
C ALA A 61 70.07 1.62 82.04
N GLY A 62 70.40 2.78 81.45
CA GLY A 62 71.57 3.58 81.84
C GLY A 62 71.50 4.09 83.29
N LEU A 63 70.31 4.49 83.75
CA LEU A 63 70.08 4.91 85.15
C LEU A 63 70.22 3.74 86.12
N GLN A 64 69.68 2.56 85.79
CA GLN A 64 69.81 1.36 86.62
C GLN A 64 71.28 0.97 86.82
N HIS A 65 72.09 1.06 85.76
CA HIS A 65 73.52 0.75 85.86
C HIS A 65 74.27 1.73 86.77
N ARG A 66 73.98 3.04 86.68
CA ARG A 66 74.53 4.06 87.58
C ARG A 66 74.14 3.84 89.04
N MET A 67 72.90 3.46 89.30
CA MET A 67 72.42 3.15 90.64
C MET A 67 73.18 1.97 91.27
N GLY A 68 73.44 0.92 90.49
CA GLY A 68 74.25 -0.21 90.92
C GLY A 68 75.69 0.19 91.30
N GLN A 69 76.31 1.09 90.52
CA GLN A 69 77.65 1.61 90.81
C GLN A 69 77.70 2.41 92.12
N LEU A 70 76.69 3.23 92.40
CA LEU A 70 76.60 4.00 93.64
C LEU A 70 76.41 3.12 94.87
N LEU A 71 75.61 2.06 94.77
CA LEU A 71 75.42 1.10 95.87
C LEU A 71 76.71 0.35 96.22
N ALA A 72 77.50 -0.04 95.21
CA ALA A 72 78.79 -0.70 95.42
C ALA A 72 79.79 0.23 96.13
N GLN A 73 79.79 1.53 95.81
CA GLN A 73 80.64 2.52 96.49
C GLN A 73 80.24 2.70 97.96
N LEU A 74 78.95 2.67 98.27
CA LEU A 74 78.44 2.86 99.62
C LEU A 74 78.81 1.68 100.54
N GLN A 75 78.79 0.45 100.01
CA GLN A 75 79.28 -0.74 100.74
C GLN A 75 80.78 -0.69 101.04
N GLN A 76 81.61 -0.17 100.12
CA GLN A 76 83.05 -0.02 100.39
C GLN A 76 83.36 0.97 101.52
N VAL A 77 82.58 2.04 101.65
CA VAL A 77 82.75 3.04 102.73
C VAL A 77 82.34 2.48 104.09
N GLN A 78 81.31 1.63 104.15
CA GLN A 78 80.85 1.02 105.41
C GLN A 78 81.87 0.04 105.99
N VAL A 79 82.51 -0.79 105.16
CA VAL A 79 83.55 -1.75 105.60
C VAL A 79 84.80 -1.03 106.14
N GLN A 80 85.10 0.17 105.66
CA GLN A 80 86.23 0.98 106.16
C GLN A 80 85.92 1.66 107.52
N GLY A 81 84.65 1.84 107.88
CA GLY A 81 84.24 2.49 109.14
C GLY A 81 84.28 1.59 110.38
N GLU A 82 84.12 0.28 110.23
CA GLU A 82 84.05 -0.66 111.36
C GLU A 82 85.43 -1.01 111.95
N VAL A 83 86.50 -0.90 111.15
CA VAL A 83 87.88 -1.21 111.58
C VAL A 83 88.48 -0.14 112.52
N VAL A 84 87.91 1.08 112.56
CA VAL A 84 88.44 2.21 113.35
C VAL A 84 87.81 2.35 114.74
N ARG A 85 86.65 1.72 115.01
CA ARG A 85 85.82 2.04 116.20
C ARG A 85 86.13 1.24 117.47
N HIS A 86 86.93 0.19 117.43
CA HIS A 86 87.08 -0.72 118.57
C HIS A 86 88.55 -0.89 118.98
N GLY A 87 89.17 0.22 119.40
CA GLY A 87 90.40 0.20 120.19
C GLY A 87 90.09 -0.27 121.61
N PHE A 88 90.46 -1.51 121.92
CA PHE A 88 90.36 -2.08 123.27
C PHE A 88 91.72 -2.63 123.70
N THR A 89 92.22 -2.18 124.86
CA THR A 89 93.57 -2.44 125.39
C THR A 89 93.61 -3.45 126.54
N ASP A 90 92.58 -4.29 126.72
CA ASP A 90 92.60 -5.32 127.77
C ASP A 90 91.85 -6.62 127.37
N PRO A 91 92.53 -7.78 127.21
CA PRO A 91 92.01 -8.97 126.53
C PRO A 91 90.97 -9.81 127.29
N VAL A 92 90.76 -9.61 128.60
CA VAL A 92 89.80 -10.41 129.38
C VAL A 92 88.36 -9.86 129.28
N GLN A 93 88.19 -8.53 129.26
CA GLN A 93 86.88 -7.89 129.05
C GLN A 93 86.34 -8.11 127.64
N ILE A 94 87.23 -8.33 126.67
CA ILE A 94 86.88 -8.68 125.29
C ILE A 94 86.22 -10.06 125.23
N LEU A 95 86.75 -11.06 125.95
CA LEU A 95 86.21 -12.42 125.92
C LEU A 95 84.87 -12.56 126.65
N ASP A 96 84.67 -11.84 127.75
CA ASP A 96 83.39 -11.88 128.47
C ASP A 96 82.30 -11.10 127.74
N LYS A 97 82.65 -9.97 127.11
CA LYS A 97 81.71 -9.25 126.25
C LYS A 97 81.39 -10.03 124.96
N PHE A 98 82.37 -10.70 124.34
CA PHE A 98 82.08 -11.62 123.24
C PHE A 98 81.25 -12.83 123.65
N ARG A 99 81.37 -13.32 124.89
CA ARG A 99 80.52 -14.40 125.41
C ARG A 99 79.10 -13.91 125.65
N GLU A 100 78.93 -12.76 126.30
CA GLU A 100 77.60 -12.15 126.49
C GLU A 100 76.94 -11.75 125.17
N ASP A 101 77.68 -11.18 124.23
CA ASP A 101 77.19 -10.81 122.91
C ASP A 101 76.89 -12.06 122.07
N ARG A 102 77.68 -13.14 122.18
CA ARG A 102 77.39 -14.43 121.54
C ARG A 102 76.15 -15.08 122.12
N ASP A 103 75.98 -15.04 123.43
CA ASP A 103 74.83 -15.68 124.10
C ASP A 103 73.55 -14.85 123.91
N ARG A 104 73.66 -13.50 123.85
CA ARG A 104 72.57 -12.61 123.39
C ARG A 104 72.22 -12.86 121.93
N ALA A 105 73.21 -12.95 121.04
CA ALA A 105 72.98 -13.25 119.63
C ALA A 105 72.33 -14.64 119.44
N ARG A 106 72.66 -15.63 120.27
CA ARG A 106 72.01 -16.95 120.26
C ARG A 106 70.56 -16.88 120.74
N LEU A 107 70.28 -16.11 121.79
CA LEU A 107 68.92 -15.90 122.29
C LEU A 107 68.06 -15.11 121.30
N GLU A 108 68.63 -14.09 120.65
CA GLU A 108 67.95 -13.32 119.62
C GLU A 108 67.76 -14.15 118.34
N ALA A 109 68.74 -14.96 117.94
CA ALA A 109 68.61 -15.90 116.83
C ALA A 109 67.56 -16.98 117.12
N ALA A 110 67.47 -17.48 118.35
CA ALA A 110 66.42 -18.43 118.74
C ALA A 110 65.03 -17.79 118.71
N LYS A 111 64.87 -16.58 119.25
CA LYS A 111 63.61 -15.82 119.16
C LYS A 111 63.25 -15.47 117.72
N ALA A 112 64.24 -15.14 116.88
CA ALA A 112 64.04 -14.89 115.47
C ALA A 112 63.60 -16.17 114.76
N ALA A 113 64.26 -17.30 115.00
CA ALA A 113 63.87 -18.61 114.46
C ALA A 113 62.45 -19.01 114.89
N ASP A 114 62.09 -18.84 116.16
CA ASP A 114 60.73 -19.10 116.64
C ASP A 114 59.69 -18.17 115.96
N SER A 115 60.05 -16.90 115.74
CA SER A 115 59.20 -15.95 115.03
C SER A 115 59.10 -16.23 113.52
N GLU A 116 60.16 -16.74 112.90
CA GLU A 116 60.22 -17.18 111.51
C GLU A 116 59.40 -18.45 111.32
N GLU A 117 59.48 -19.41 112.24
CA GLU A 117 58.62 -20.60 112.24
C GLU A 117 57.15 -20.22 112.42
N ALA A 118 56.84 -19.28 113.30
CA ALA A 118 55.47 -18.78 113.47
C ALA A 118 54.97 -18.06 112.20
N ALA A 119 55.82 -17.25 111.58
CA ALA A 119 55.50 -16.57 110.32
C ALA A 119 55.34 -17.56 109.15
N ALA A 120 56.16 -18.62 109.09
CA ALA A 120 56.06 -19.68 108.11
C ALA A 120 54.74 -20.44 108.24
N ARG A 121 54.33 -20.80 109.47
CA ARG A 121 53.02 -21.43 109.71
C ARG A 121 51.86 -20.52 109.33
N GLN A 122 51.98 -19.20 109.57
CA GLN A 122 50.98 -18.23 109.11
C GLN A 122 50.95 -18.11 107.59
N ALA A 123 52.11 -18.10 106.93
CA ALA A 123 52.21 -18.05 105.48
C ALA A 123 51.62 -19.32 104.83
N GLU A 124 51.89 -20.50 105.38
CA GLU A 124 51.28 -21.77 104.94
C GLU A 124 49.76 -21.75 105.12
N ALA A 125 49.26 -21.25 106.27
CA ALA A 125 47.82 -21.12 106.49
C ALA A 125 47.16 -20.14 105.49
N LEU A 126 47.83 -19.04 105.15
CA LEU A 126 47.36 -18.09 104.13
C LEU A 126 47.41 -18.71 102.72
N GLN A 127 48.46 -19.47 102.39
CA GLN A 127 48.57 -20.19 101.12
C GLN A 127 47.46 -21.25 100.98
N GLN A 128 47.17 -22.01 102.03
CA GLN A 128 46.06 -22.95 102.05
C GLN A 128 44.71 -22.24 101.87
N ARG A 129 44.52 -21.10 102.54
CA ARG A 129 43.31 -20.28 102.37
C ARG A 129 43.18 -19.71 100.96
N LEU A 130 44.29 -19.25 100.36
CA LEU A 130 44.32 -18.79 98.97
C LEU A 130 43.98 -19.93 98.02
N ALA A 131 44.58 -21.12 98.19
CA ALA A 131 44.31 -22.30 97.38
C ALA A 131 42.82 -22.70 97.43
N LEU A 132 42.21 -22.65 98.62
CA LEU A 132 40.78 -22.88 98.80
C LEU A 132 39.92 -21.81 98.12
N LEU A 133 40.29 -20.54 98.24
CA LEU A 133 39.55 -19.46 97.59
C LEU A 133 39.67 -19.51 96.07
N THR A 134 40.84 -19.83 95.53
CA THR A 134 41.04 -20.02 94.09
C THR A 134 40.28 -21.23 93.58
N GLY A 135 40.23 -22.33 94.34
CA GLY A 135 39.42 -23.50 94.01
C GLY A 135 37.93 -23.16 93.94
N LYS A 136 37.41 -22.43 94.94
CA LYS A 136 36.02 -21.95 94.94
C LYS A 136 35.72 -20.97 93.81
N LEU A 137 36.69 -20.13 93.44
CA LEU A 137 36.56 -19.21 92.31
C LEU A 137 36.49 -19.97 90.99
N SER A 138 37.35 -20.98 90.78
CA SER A 138 37.27 -21.83 89.60
C SER A 138 35.97 -22.62 89.53
N GLU A 139 35.50 -23.17 90.65
CA GLU A 139 34.21 -23.87 90.71
C GLU A 139 33.06 -22.92 90.35
N ALA A 140 33.03 -21.71 90.90
CA ALA A 140 32.02 -20.71 90.57
C ALA A 140 32.10 -20.23 89.10
N GLU A 141 33.31 -20.13 88.54
CA GLU A 141 33.50 -19.82 87.12
C GLU A 141 32.98 -20.95 86.22
N ASP A 142 33.24 -22.21 86.59
CA ASP A 142 32.79 -23.37 85.82
C ASP A 142 31.27 -23.58 85.95
N GLU A 143 30.69 -23.35 87.12
CA GLU A 143 29.23 -23.30 87.32
C GLU A 143 28.60 -22.20 86.45
N ARG A 144 29.16 -20.99 86.47
CA ARG A 144 28.65 -19.87 85.65
C ARG A 144 28.83 -20.12 84.15
N ARG A 145 29.91 -20.80 83.74
CA ARG A 145 30.09 -21.25 82.35
C ARG A 145 29.06 -22.31 81.97
N ALA A 146 28.75 -23.23 82.88
CA ALA A 146 27.74 -24.26 82.66
C ALA A 146 26.32 -23.67 82.58
N GLU A 147 26.01 -22.67 83.41
CA GLU A 147 24.74 -21.92 83.37
C GLU A 147 24.58 -21.12 82.07
N LEU A 148 25.65 -20.48 81.59
CA LEU A 148 25.61 -19.66 80.36
C LEU A 148 25.77 -20.49 79.07
N ALA A 149 26.28 -21.72 79.15
CA ALA A 149 26.45 -22.60 78.00
C ALA A 149 25.17 -22.81 77.16
N PRO A 150 23.98 -23.11 77.74
CA PRO A 150 22.75 -23.26 76.97
C PRO A 150 22.33 -21.96 76.27
N ASP A 151 22.43 -20.80 76.94
CA ASP A 151 22.09 -19.51 76.33
C ASP A 151 23.04 -19.15 75.18
N ILE A 152 24.34 -19.42 75.34
CA ILE A 152 25.33 -19.24 74.28
C ILE A 152 25.05 -20.19 73.11
N HIS A 153 24.62 -21.42 73.38
CA HIS A 153 24.26 -22.38 72.34
C HIS A 153 23.02 -21.93 71.58
N ALA A 154 21.95 -21.55 72.28
CA ALA A 154 20.73 -21.03 71.69
C ALA A 154 21.00 -19.79 70.82
N ALA A 155 21.79 -18.84 71.31
CA ALA A 155 22.19 -17.66 70.54
C ALA A 155 23.00 -18.01 69.28
N LYS A 156 23.82 -19.07 69.31
CA LYS A 156 24.56 -19.55 68.13
C LYS A 156 23.62 -20.20 67.12
N GLU A 157 22.63 -20.97 67.56
CA GLU A 157 21.61 -21.56 66.70
C GLU A 157 20.75 -20.49 66.04
N ASP A 158 20.32 -19.47 66.79
CA ASP A 158 19.58 -18.32 66.26
C ASP A 158 20.42 -17.55 65.23
N MET A 159 21.69 -17.30 65.51
CA MET A 159 22.59 -16.68 64.54
C MET A 159 22.79 -17.53 63.27
N ALA A 160 22.85 -18.86 63.40
CA ALA A 160 22.94 -19.76 62.26
C ALA A 160 21.66 -19.73 61.42
N LEU A 161 20.49 -19.73 62.07
CA LEU A 161 19.19 -19.61 61.42
C LEU A 161 19.05 -18.28 60.67
N LEU A 162 19.40 -17.17 61.31
CA LEU A 162 19.37 -15.83 60.69
C LEU A 162 20.34 -15.72 59.52
N ARG A 163 21.53 -16.33 59.60
CA ARG A 163 22.47 -16.38 58.46
C ARG A 163 21.89 -17.17 57.30
N SER A 164 21.30 -18.33 57.56
CA SER A 164 20.62 -19.13 56.53
C SER A 164 19.47 -18.35 55.88
N GLN A 165 18.63 -17.67 56.67
CA GLN A 165 17.57 -16.82 56.14
C GLN A 165 18.13 -15.69 55.27
N LEU A 166 19.19 -15.02 55.73
CA LEU A 166 19.82 -13.93 54.99
C LEU A 166 20.45 -14.43 53.68
N GLU A 167 21.03 -15.62 53.65
CA GLU A 167 21.48 -16.28 52.42
C GLU A 167 20.31 -16.57 51.48
N THR A 168 19.20 -17.12 51.96
CA THR A 168 18.02 -17.36 51.11
C THR A 168 17.43 -16.07 50.54
N GLU A 169 17.41 -14.97 51.30
CA GLU A 169 16.95 -13.67 50.81
C GLU A 169 17.94 -13.05 49.81
N ARG A 170 19.25 -13.25 49.99
CA ARG A 170 20.26 -12.87 49.00
C ARG A 170 20.09 -13.64 47.70
N ASP A 171 19.82 -14.94 47.77
CA ASP A 171 19.58 -15.77 46.58
C ASP A 171 18.30 -15.35 45.86
N LYS A 172 17.22 -15.05 46.59
CA LYS A 172 15.98 -14.49 46.01
C LYS A 172 16.23 -13.13 45.36
N ALA A 173 16.97 -12.23 46.00
CA ALA A 173 17.33 -10.94 45.44
C ALA A 173 18.20 -11.07 44.18
N ALA A 174 19.14 -12.02 44.17
CA ALA A 174 19.96 -12.32 43.00
C ALA A 174 19.12 -12.90 41.85
N ALA A 175 18.15 -13.78 42.14
CA ALA A 175 17.21 -14.30 41.15
C ALA A 175 16.33 -13.18 40.56
N ALA A 176 15.73 -12.33 41.40
CA ALA A 176 14.96 -11.18 40.96
C ALA A 176 15.80 -10.19 40.12
N GLY A 177 17.08 -10.01 40.48
CA GLY A 177 18.03 -9.20 39.70
C GLY A 177 18.29 -9.76 38.30
N ARG A 178 18.38 -11.09 38.15
CA ARG A 178 18.50 -11.74 36.84
C ARG A 178 17.23 -11.58 36.01
N GLU A 179 16.05 -11.78 36.61
CA GLU A 179 14.77 -11.56 35.94
C GLU A 179 14.61 -10.11 35.47
N ALA A 180 15.01 -9.14 36.29
CA ALA A 180 15.01 -7.73 35.92
C ALA A 180 15.96 -7.43 34.74
N ALA A 181 17.15 -8.05 34.73
CA ALA A 181 18.09 -7.92 33.61
C ALA A 181 17.54 -8.54 32.32
N ASP A 182 16.88 -9.70 32.39
CA ASP A 182 16.24 -10.33 31.24
C ASP A 182 15.07 -9.47 30.70
N ILE A 183 14.30 -8.82 31.56
CA ILE A 183 13.25 -7.88 31.16
C ILE A 183 13.86 -6.64 30.51
N ALA A 184 14.95 -6.10 31.06
CA ALA A 184 15.66 -4.96 30.46
C ALA A 184 16.18 -5.28 29.05
N ALA A 185 16.80 -6.45 28.86
CA ALA A 185 17.26 -6.90 27.54
C ALA A 185 16.10 -7.08 26.55
N LYS A 186 14.94 -7.58 27.00
CA LYS A 186 13.73 -7.66 26.16
C LYS A 186 13.19 -6.27 25.79
N LEU A 187 13.22 -5.31 26.70
CA LEU A 187 12.81 -3.94 26.42
C LEU A 187 13.73 -3.25 25.40
N GLU A 188 15.04 -3.45 25.50
CA GLU A 188 15.99 -2.96 24.50
C GLU A 188 15.74 -3.58 23.12
N ALA A 189 15.47 -4.89 23.05
CA ALA A 189 15.11 -5.55 21.79
C ALA A 189 13.83 -4.97 21.17
N ILE A 190 12.79 -4.74 21.98
CA ILE A 190 11.54 -4.11 21.53
C ILE A 190 11.79 -2.67 21.06
N GLN A 191 12.67 -1.91 21.73
CA GLN A 191 13.02 -0.55 21.31
C GLN A 191 13.69 -0.53 19.93
N LEU A 192 14.62 -1.46 19.68
CA LEU A 192 15.25 -1.62 18.36
C LEU A 192 14.24 -2.00 17.27
N GLU A 193 13.28 -2.88 17.58
CA GLU A 193 12.19 -3.22 16.65
C GLU A 193 11.30 -2.00 16.34
N VAL A 194 10.95 -1.20 17.35
CA VAL A 194 10.17 0.03 17.17
C VAL A 194 10.92 1.06 16.31
N GLU A 195 12.23 1.20 16.50
CA GLU A 195 13.06 2.06 15.66
C GLU A 195 13.13 1.55 14.21
N GLY A 196 13.27 0.24 14.01
CA GLY A 196 13.22 -0.39 12.69
C GLY A 196 11.89 -0.14 11.98
N LEU A 197 10.76 -0.28 12.68
CA LEU A 197 9.43 -0.01 12.13
C LEU A 197 9.23 1.48 11.78
N ARG A 198 9.82 2.40 12.56
CA ARG A 198 9.78 3.84 12.24
C ARG A 198 10.57 4.18 10.98
N LEU A 199 11.71 3.54 10.77
CA LEU A 199 12.50 3.70 9.53
C LEU A 199 11.73 3.16 8.33
N ALA A 200 11.16 1.96 8.43
CA ALA A 200 10.34 1.38 7.36
C ALA A 200 9.12 2.27 7.01
N LEU A 201 8.46 2.84 8.03
CA LEU A 201 7.36 3.79 7.81
C LEU A 201 7.84 5.07 7.08
N GLY A 202 9.06 5.54 7.38
CA GLY A 202 9.67 6.66 6.66
C GLY A 202 9.92 6.33 5.19
N GLU A 203 10.47 5.16 4.89
CA GLU A 203 10.69 4.67 3.52
C GLU A 203 9.36 4.53 2.75
N GLU A 204 8.32 3.97 3.38
CA GLU A 204 6.98 3.89 2.77
C GLU A 204 6.40 5.27 2.46
N GLN A 205 6.60 6.26 3.33
CA GLN A 205 6.15 7.64 3.10
C GLN A 205 6.90 8.30 1.93
N GLU A 206 8.21 8.05 1.80
CA GLU A 206 9.01 8.54 0.68
C GLU A 206 8.57 7.90 -0.65
N VAL A 207 8.36 6.58 -0.68
CA VAL A 207 7.85 5.87 -1.85
C VAL A 207 6.45 6.37 -2.21
N ALA A 208 5.57 6.58 -1.23
CA ALA A 208 4.24 7.15 -1.46
C ALA A 208 4.30 8.58 -2.03
N ALA A 209 5.26 9.39 -1.58
CA ALA A 209 5.48 10.72 -2.14
C ALA A 209 5.96 10.65 -3.60
N GLN A 210 6.90 9.74 -3.91
CA GLN A 210 7.36 9.50 -5.27
C GLN A 210 6.23 9.04 -6.19
N LEU A 211 5.38 8.09 -5.73
CA LEU A 211 4.21 7.65 -6.48
C LEU A 211 3.25 8.80 -6.80
N ARG A 212 2.96 9.68 -5.83
CA ARG A 212 2.13 10.87 -6.09
C ARG A 212 2.73 11.80 -7.15
N THR A 213 4.05 11.96 -7.17
CA THR A 213 4.71 12.76 -8.22
C THR A 213 4.63 12.10 -9.60
N HIS A 214 4.73 10.77 -9.66
CA HIS A 214 4.55 10.02 -10.91
C HIS A 214 3.11 10.07 -11.40
N GLU A 215 2.11 9.90 -10.52
CA GLU A 215 0.69 10.03 -10.85
C GLU A 215 0.36 11.44 -11.38
N ALA A 216 0.92 12.48 -10.75
CA ALA A 216 0.76 13.85 -11.23
C ALA A 216 1.40 14.07 -12.62
N ALA A 217 2.56 13.46 -12.88
CA ALA A 217 3.22 13.52 -14.19
C ALA A 217 2.41 12.75 -15.26
N GLU A 218 1.87 11.58 -14.94
CA GLU A 218 1.01 10.81 -15.86
C GLU A 218 -0.28 11.58 -16.18
N GLN A 219 -0.90 12.22 -15.18
CA GLN A 219 -2.07 13.07 -15.41
C GLN A 219 -1.74 14.26 -16.32
N ALA A 220 -0.58 14.89 -16.17
CA ALA A 220 -0.13 15.95 -17.06
C ALA A 220 0.02 15.46 -18.51
N VAL A 221 0.66 14.30 -18.71
CA VAL A 221 0.81 13.69 -20.04
C VAL A 221 -0.54 13.31 -20.64
N LEU A 222 -1.48 12.80 -19.85
CA LEU A 222 -2.83 12.49 -20.31
C LEU A 222 -3.58 13.76 -20.75
N LEU A 223 -3.44 14.87 -20.02
CA LEU A 223 -4.03 16.15 -20.42
C LEU A 223 -3.42 16.66 -21.73
N GLU A 224 -2.10 16.63 -21.87
CA GLU A 224 -1.42 16.99 -23.12
C GLU A 224 -1.88 16.12 -24.30
N SER A 225 -2.02 14.81 -24.09
CA SER A 225 -2.52 13.90 -25.11
C SER A 225 -3.96 14.21 -25.52
N ARG A 226 -4.82 14.59 -24.55
CA ARG A 226 -6.21 14.98 -24.80
C ARG A 226 -6.28 16.27 -25.60
N ASP A 227 -5.43 17.24 -25.28
CA ASP A 227 -5.35 18.51 -26.01
C ASP A 227 -4.86 18.31 -27.44
N LEU A 228 -3.85 17.46 -27.64
CA LEU A 228 -3.38 17.07 -28.99
C LEU A 228 -4.49 16.39 -29.79
N VAL A 229 -5.24 15.45 -29.19
CA VAL A 229 -6.38 14.80 -29.86
C VAL A 229 -7.46 15.83 -30.24
N GLN A 230 -7.74 16.80 -29.36
CA GLN A 230 -8.69 17.89 -29.66
C GLN A 230 -8.18 18.79 -30.79
N GLN A 231 -6.89 19.13 -30.81
CA GLN A 231 -6.27 19.90 -31.89
C GLN A 231 -6.35 19.14 -33.22
N HIS A 232 -6.03 17.84 -33.24
CA HIS A 232 -6.18 16.99 -34.43
C HIS A 232 -7.63 16.90 -34.90
N ALA A 233 -8.58 16.71 -33.99
CA ALA A 233 -10.00 16.68 -34.35
C ALA A 233 -10.48 18.03 -34.93
N ALA A 234 -10.00 19.16 -34.39
CA ALA A 234 -10.29 20.48 -34.92
C ALA A 234 -9.67 20.70 -36.31
N ALA A 235 -8.43 20.25 -36.51
CA ALA A 235 -7.74 20.30 -37.80
C ALA A 235 -8.46 19.46 -38.87
N VAL A 236 -8.90 18.25 -38.53
CA VAL A 236 -9.69 17.39 -39.44
C VAL A 236 -11.01 18.07 -39.81
N LYS A 237 -11.75 18.61 -38.84
CA LYS A 237 -12.98 19.38 -39.11
C LYS A 237 -12.73 20.60 -40.00
N ALA A 238 -11.60 21.28 -39.84
CA ALA A 238 -11.21 22.40 -40.69
C ALA A 238 -10.89 21.95 -42.12
N ALA A 239 -10.18 20.84 -42.29
CA ALA A 239 -9.90 20.24 -43.59
C ALA A 239 -11.19 19.80 -44.30
N ASP A 240 -12.14 19.18 -43.59
CA ASP A 240 -13.44 18.80 -44.15
C ASP A 240 -14.25 20.03 -44.61
N ARG A 241 -14.24 21.12 -43.82
CA ARG A 241 -14.87 22.38 -44.23
C ARG A 241 -14.23 22.95 -45.50
N GLN A 242 -12.91 22.88 -45.64
CA GLN A 242 -12.21 23.32 -46.85
C GLN A 242 -12.56 22.43 -48.04
N ARG A 243 -12.62 21.11 -47.85
CA ARG A 243 -13.03 20.15 -48.89
C ARG A 243 -14.46 20.41 -49.36
N ASN A 244 -15.38 20.66 -48.44
CA ASN A 244 -16.77 20.99 -48.78
C ASN A 244 -16.86 22.33 -49.54
N ARG A 245 -16.08 23.35 -49.13
CA ARG A 245 -16.00 24.62 -49.87
C ARG A 245 -15.43 24.43 -51.28
N ALA A 246 -14.41 23.58 -51.44
CA ALA A 246 -13.86 23.24 -52.74
C ALA A 246 -14.90 22.54 -53.62
N ALA A 247 -15.62 21.55 -53.08
CA ALA A 247 -16.68 20.85 -53.79
C ALA A 247 -17.84 21.78 -54.20
N VAL A 248 -18.20 22.77 -53.37
CA VAL A 248 -19.20 23.80 -53.74
C VAL A 248 -18.68 24.66 -54.89
N ARG A 249 -17.44 25.12 -54.84
CA ARG A 249 -16.82 25.90 -55.93
C ARG A 249 -16.70 25.09 -57.22
N GLU A 250 -16.39 23.80 -57.14
CA GLU A 250 -16.37 22.92 -58.31
C GLU A 250 -17.75 22.85 -58.97
N ARG A 251 -18.83 22.73 -58.19
CA ARG A 251 -20.21 22.78 -58.71
C ARG A 251 -20.55 24.12 -59.34
N GLU A 252 -20.17 25.23 -58.71
CA GLU A 252 -20.36 26.58 -59.26
C GLU A 252 -19.61 26.74 -60.60
N VAL A 253 -18.39 26.21 -60.70
CA VAL A 253 -17.61 26.22 -61.95
C VAL A 253 -18.29 25.35 -63.02
N GLU A 254 -18.82 24.19 -62.66
CA GLU A 254 -19.58 23.34 -63.58
C GLU A 254 -20.89 24.00 -64.05
N GLU A 255 -21.58 24.73 -63.18
CA GLU A 255 -22.78 25.51 -63.55
C GLU A 255 -22.42 26.61 -64.54
N VAL A 256 -21.38 27.39 -64.26
CA VAL A 256 -20.89 28.43 -65.19
C VAL A 256 -20.44 27.81 -66.52
N ALA A 257 -19.80 26.64 -66.50
CA ALA A 257 -19.42 25.93 -67.73
C ALA A 257 -20.65 25.52 -68.55
N ARG A 258 -21.69 24.99 -67.89
CA ARG A 258 -22.97 24.66 -68.54
C ARG A 258 -23.64 25.91 -69.12
N ASP A 259 -23.63 27.03 -68.41
CA ASP A 259 -24.18 28.30 -68.90
C ASP A 259 -23.42 28.81 -70.14
N ILE A 260 -22.09 28.68 -70.15
CA ILE A 260 -21.26 29.02 -71.32
C ILE A 260 -21.61 28.11 -72.51
N GLU A 261 -21.81 26.81 -72.29
CA GLU A 261 -22.23 25.89 -73.35
C GLU A 261 -23.63 26.23 -73.88
N MET A 262 -24.58 26.53 -73.01
CA MET A 262 -25.92 26.98 -73.39
C MET A 262 -25.86 28.28 -74.21
N ALA A 263 -25.07 29.27 -73.77
CA ALA A 263 -24.87 30.52 -74.50
C ALA A 263 -24.22 30.30 -75.89
N LYS A 264 -23.31 29.33 -76.03
CA LYS A 264 -22.76 28.95 -77.35
C LYS A 264 -23.84 28.37 -78.26
N VAL A 265 -24.67 27.47 -77.75
CA VAL A 265 -25.79 26.90 -78.51
C VAL A 265 -26.79 27.99 -78.93
N GLU A 266 -27.08 28.94 -78.04
CA GLU A 266 -27.92 30.09 -78.37
C GLU A 266 -27.29 30.98 -79.44
N ALA A 267 -25.98 31.25 -79.36
CA ALA A 267 -25.27 32.00 -80.40
C ALA A 267 -25.30 31.29 -81.75
N GLU A 268 -25.12 29.96 -81.78
CA GLU A 268 -25.24 29.15 -83.00
C GLU A 268 -26.65 29.17 -83.57
N LYS A 269 -27.69 29.12 -82.72
CA LYS A 269 -29.09 29.28 -83.14
C LYS A 269 -29.35 30.65 -83.75
N LEU A 270 -28.88 31.72 -83.11
CA LEU A 270 -29.03 33.08 -83.63
C LEU A 270 -28.33 33.25 -84.99
N LEU A 271 -27.15 32.65 -85.16
CA LEU A 271 -26.45 32.62 -86.46
C LEU A 271 -27.22 31.81 -87.50
N ALA A 272 -27.79 30.66 -87.14
CA ALA A 272 -28.62 29.87 -88.04
C ALA A 272 -29.89 30.64 -88.46
N ASP A 273 -30.57 31.28 -87.49
CA ASP A 273 -31.72 32.13 -87.75
C ASP A 273 -31.33 33.30 -88.67
N GLN A 274 -30.20 33.96 -88.43
CA GLN A 274 -29.70 35.02 -89.31
C GLN A 274 -29.54 34.55 -90.75
N VAL A 275 -28.94 33.37 -90.97
CA VAL A 275 -28.80 32.79 -92.32
C VAL A 275 -30.18 32.50 -92.94
N THR A 276 -31.15 32.02 -92.16
CA THR A 276 -32.52 31.81 -92.67
C THR A 276 -33.19 33.12 -93.07
N TRP A 277 -33.05 34.18 -92.26
CA TRP A 277 -33.55 35.52 -92.58
C TRP A 277 -32.88 36.08 -93.85
N ASP A 278 -31.56 35.90 -94.00
CA ASP A 278 -30.84 36.33 -95.21
C ASP A 278 -31.38 35.62 -96.46
N ILE A 279 -31.61 34.30 -96.40
CA ILE A 279 -32.24 33.53 -97.48
C ILE A 279 -33.66 34.03 -97.78
N GLU A 280 -34.46 34.34 -96.75
CA GLU A 280 -35.81 34.88 -96.93
C GLU A 280 -35.80 36.27 -97.56
N VAL A 281 -34.88 37.14 -97.15
CA VAL A 281 -34.69 38.46 -97.74
C VAL A 281 -34.28 38.32 -99.21
N GLU A 282 -33.35 37.42 -99.55
CA GLU A 282 -32.97 37.16 -100.94
C GLU A 282 -34.16 36.63 -101.77
N LYS A 283 -34.95 35.71 -101.23
CA LYS A 283 -36.18 35.22 -101.87
C LYS A 283 -37.16 36.36 -102.11
N LYS A 284 -37.40 37.22 -101.11
CA LYS A 284 -38.29 38.38 -101.23
C LYS A 284 -37.78 39.41 -102.23
N GLN A 285 -36.47 39.63 -102.30
CA GLN A 285 -35.86 40.48 -103.33
C GLN A 285 -36.04 39.87 -104.73
N ALA A 286 -35.91 38.55 -104.88
CA ALA A 286 -36.14 37.86 -106.14
C ALA A 286 -37.63 37.91 -106.55
N GLU A 287 -38.56 37.72 -105.61
CA GLU A 287 -40.01 37.90 -105.82
C GLU A 287 -40.32 39.33 -106.24
N ALA A 288 -39.83 40.34 -105.53
CA ALA A 288 -40.02 41.75 -105.87
C ALA A 288 -39.45 42.08 -107.27
N LYS A 289 -38.32 41.49 -107.67
CA LYS A 289 -37.79 41.62 -109.03
C LYS A 289 -38.74 41.01 -110.07
N ARG A 290 -39.26 39.79 -109.82
CA ARG A 290 -40.24 39.13 -110.69
C ARG A 290 -41.52 39.94 -110.81
N GLU A 291 -42.03 40.49 -109.72
CA GLU A 291 -43.21 41.36 -109.68
C GLU A 291 -42.96 42.66 -110.44
N ALA A 292 -41.81 43.31 -110.25
CA ALA A 292 -41.44 44.52 -110.99
C ALA A 292 -41.37 44.25 -112.50
N ASP A 293 -40.84 43.11 -112.91
CA ASP A 293 -40.83 42.71 -114.31
C ASP A 293 -42.25 42.37 -114.82
N ALA A 294 -43.10 41.72 -114.02
CA ALA A 294 -44.50 41.50 -114.33
C ALA A 294 -45.27 42.82 -114.52
N VAL A 295 -45.02 43.81 -113.67
CA VAL A 295 -45.58 45.18 -113.80
C VAL A 295 -45.07 45.85 -115.08
N LYS A 296 -43.80 45.70 -115.46
CA LYS A 296 -43.31 46.20 -116.76
C LYS A 296 -44.03 45.52 -117.94
N TRP A 297 -44.30 44.21 -117.84
CA TRP A 297 -45.09 43.49 -118.86
C TRP A 297 -46.53 43.97 -118.91
N GLU A 298 -47.18 44.17 -117.76
CA GLU A 298 -48.52 44.76 -117.68
C GLU A 298 -48.54 46.19 -118.23
N GLN A 299 -47.57 47.03 -117.93
CA GLN A 299 -47.48 48.40 -118.45
C GLN A 299 -47.30 48.41 -119.98
N ARG A 300 -46.51 47.49 -120.53
CA ARG A 300 -46.43 47.27 -121.99
C ARG A 300 -47.79 46.82 -122.56
N GLY A 301 -48.48 45.90 -121.88
CA GLY A 301 -49.83 45.46 -122.24
C GLY A 301 -50.87 46.59 -122.20
N ARG A 302 -50.87 47.41 -121.14
CA ARG A 302 -51.70 48.62 -121.00
C ARG A 302 -51.39 49.62 -122.11
N GLY A 303 -50.13 49.78 -122.52
CA GLY A 303 -49.77 50.60 -123.69
C GLY A 303 -50.35 50.11 -125.03
N VAL A 304 -50.68 48.81 -125.15
CA VAL A 304 -51.39 48.26 -126.32
C VAL A 304 -52.90 48.51 -126.17
N VAL A 305 -53.46 48.32 -124.97
CA VAL A 305 -54.89 48.55 -124.69
C VAL A 305 -55.24 50.04 -124.79
N GLN A 306 -54.41 50.94 -124.27
CA GLN A 306 -54.59 52.40 -124.37
C GLN A 306 -54.62 52.87 -125.82
N ARG A 307 -53.81 52.26 -126.71
CA ARG A 307 -53.86 52.54 -128.15
C ARG A 307 -55.14 52.04 -128.83
N ARG A 308 -55.78 51.00 -128.28
CA ARG A 308 -57.13 50.56 -128.72
C ARG A 308 -58.23 51.45 -128.13
N LEU A 309 -58.10 51.87 -126.87
CA LEU A 309 -59.02 52.78 -126.19
C LEU A 309 -59.06 54.14 -126.90
N ASN A 310 -57.91 54.74 -127.22
CA ASN A 310 -57.87 56.03 -127.93
C ASN A 310 -58.49 55.95 -129.35
N ARG A 311 -58.50 54.76 -129.99
CA ARG A 311 -59.24 54.56 -131.25
C ARG A 311 -60.75 54.43 -131.02
N ALA A 312 -61.17 53.80 -129.92
CA ALA A 312 -62.58 53.69 -129.53
C ALA A 312 -63.13 55.04 -129.02
N GLU A 313 -62.35 55.84 -128.32
CA GLU A 313 -62.73 57.18 -127.86
C GLU A 313 -62.90 58.18 -129.01
N LEU A 314 -62.15 58.01 -130.11
CA LEU A 314 -62.38 58.76 -131.34
C LEU A 314 -63.77 58.41 -131.96
N ALA A 315 -64.15 57.12 -131.92
CA ALA A 315 -65.45 56.65 -132.40
C ALA A 315 -66.63 56.99 -131.46
N VAL A 316 -66.39 57.18 -130.15
CA VAL A 316 -67.41 57.59 -129.18
C VAL A 316 -67.64 59.10 -129.18
N LYS A 317 -66.62 59.91 -129.51
CA LYS A 317 -66.78 61.36 -129.71
C LYS A 317 -67.65 61.70 -130.93
N GLU A 318 -67.63 60.88 -131.98
CA GLU A 318 -68.53 61.01 -133.13
C GLU A 318 -69.98 60.61 -132.82
N ALA A 319 -70.24 59.90 -131.70
CA ALA A 319 -71.57 59.43 -131.30
C ALA A 319 -72.23 60.26 -130.16
N GLN A 320 -71.49 61.20 -129.54
CA GLN A 320 -71.95 61.99 -128.37
C GLN A 320 -72.57 63.35 -128.71
N GLU A 321 -72.74 63.71 -130.00
CA GLU A 321 -73.43 64.95 -130.41
C GLU A 321 -74.98 64.85 -130.42
N ALA A 322 -75.57 63.78 -129.88
CA ALA A 322 -77.03 63.59 -129.80
C ALA A 322 -77.56 63.51 -128.34
N LEU A 323 -77.81 64.69 -127.76
CA LEU A 323 -78.86 65.04 -126.76
C LEU A 323 -78.84 64.49 -125.29
N PRO A 324 -79.23 65.31 -124.28
CA PRO A 324 -79.18 64.99 -122.84
C PRO A 324 -80.56 64.85 -122.13
N GLY A 325 -80.56 64.29 -120.89
CA GLY A 325 -81.59 64.61 -119.89
C GLY A 325 -81.75 63.64 -118.69
N LEU A 326 -81.67 64.22 -117.47
CA LEU A 326 -82.57 64.06 -116.30
C LEU A 326 -81.91 63.67 -114.94
N ALA A 327 -82.00 64.62 -114.01
CA ALA A 327 -81.31 64.66 -112.71
C ALA A 327 -82.22 64.96 -111.50
N ASN A 328 -83.50 64.55 -111.46
CA ASN A 328 -84.41 65.01 -110.38
C ASN A 328 -85.22 63.89 -109.67
N ALA A 329 -84.60 62.97 -108.91
CA ALA A 329 -85.36 61.94 -108.17
C ALA A 329 -84.91 61.57 -106.74
N VAL A 330 -83.86 62.16 -106.15
CA VAL A 330 -83.28 61.62 -104.89
C VAL A 330 -83.68 62.36 -103.60
N HIS A 331 -84.51 63.41 -103.67
CA HIS A 331 -84.72 64.29 -102.50
C HIS A 331 -85.79 63.85 -101.47
N ASN A 332 -86.66 62.88 -101.74
CA ASN A 332 -87.88 62.67 -100.92
C ASN A 332 -87.96 61.45 -99.99
N MET A 333 -86.85 60.89 -99.48
CA MET A 333 -86.88 59.67 -98.64
C MET A 333 -86.31 59.80 -97.21
N ARG A 334 -86.07 61.01 -96.69
CA ARG A 334 -85.27 61.19 -95.46
C ARG A 334 -86.02 61.61 -94.18
N SER A 335 -87.35 61.46 -94.07
CA SER A 335 -88.10 62.04 -92.92
C SER A 335 -89.11 61.13 -92.20
N GLN A 336 -88.75 59.89 -91.83
CA GLN A 336 -89.52 59.10 -90.85
C GLN A 336 -88.58 58.18 -90.07
N LEU A 337 -88.37 58.45 -88.77
CA LEU A 337 -88.07 57.45 -87.69
C LEU A 337 -87.74 58.18 -86.37
N GLY A 338 -88.70 58.21 -85.45
CA GLY A 338 -88.50 58.65 -84.07
C GLY A 338 -89.68 58.22 -83.20
N GLY A 339 -89.46 57.30 -82.24
CA GLY A 339 -90.52 56.90 -81.30
C GLY A 339 -90.37 55.58 -80.52
N GLU A 340 -89.21 55.25 -79.91
CA GLU A 340 -89.06 54.03 -79.09
C GLU A 340 -88.20 54.20 -77.82
N GLN A 341 -88.37 55.27 -77.02
CA GLN A 341 -87.50 55.53 -75.86
C GLN A 341 -88.21 55.76 -74.51
N ARG A 342 -89.46 55.33 -74.31
CA ARG A 342 -90.17 55.54 -73.01
C ARG A 342 -90.79 54.30 -72.37
N ALA A 343 -90.32 53.09 -72.72
CA ALA A 343 -90.78 51.84 -72.09
C ALA A 343 -89.78 51.18 -71.12
N GLN A 344 -88.49 51.54 -71.16
CA GLN A 344 -87.43 50.83 -70.41
C GLN A 344 -87.19 51.31 -68.96
N ALA A 345 -87.95 52.30 -68.46
CA ALA A 345 -87.67 52.92 -67.16
C ALA A 345 -88.42 52.30 -65.96
N ARG A 346 -89.31 51.31 -66.15
CA ARG A 346 -90.14 50.74 -65.07
C ARG A 346 -89.75 49.33 -64.60
N GLU A 347 -88.75 48.69 -65.21
CA GLU A 347 -88.26 47.35 -64.82
C GLU A 347 -87.07 47.37 -63.85
N ALA A 348 -86.49 48.55 -63.56
CA ALA A 348 -85.24 48.68 -62.80
C ALA A 348 -85.40 48.70 -61.26
N GLU A 349 -86.62 48.78 -60.72
CA GLU A 349 -86.85 48.90 -59.27
C GLU A 349 -87.14 47.57 -58.57
N ALA A 350 -87.65 46.55 -59.28
CA ALA A 350 -87.91 45.22 -58.72
C ALA A 350 -86.63 44.36 -58.52
N THR A 351 -85.55 44.66 -59.24
CA THR A 351 -84.27 43.92 -59.15
C THR A 351 -83.39 44.32 -57.95
N ARG A 352 -83.70 45.43 -57.26
CA ARG A 352 -82.91 45.90 -56.11
C ARG A 352 -83.29 45.24 -54.78
N GLN A 353 -84.52 44.78 -54.60
CA GLN A 353 -84.96 44.16 -53.34
C GLN A 353 -84.50 42.70 -53.21
N LEU A 354 -84.41 41.97 -54.33
CA LEU A 354 -83.87 40.59 -54.35
C LEU A 354 -82.34 40.52 -54.22
N ALA A 355 -81.61 41.62 -54.47
CA ALA A 355 -80.17 41.68 -54.32
C ALA A 355 -79.71 41.82 -52.84
N GLY A 356 -80.59 42.28 -51.94
CA GLY A 356 -80.30 42.43 -50.51
C GLY A 356 -80.30 41.10 -49.75
N GLU A 357 -81.27 40.23 -50.02
CA GLU A 357 -81.42 38.94 -49.32
C GLU A 357 -80.36 37.90 -49.75
N LEU A 358 -79.80 38.04 -50.96
CA LEU A 358 -78.69 37.21 -51.46
C LEU A 358 -77.33 37.57 -50.82
N ALA A 359 -77.14 38.81 -50.35
CA ALA A 359 -75.88 39.23 -49.76
C ALA A 359 -75.67 38.66 -48.34
N GLU A 360 -76.74 38.56 -47.54
CA GLU A 360 -76.67 38.06 -46.16
C GLU A 360 -76.45 36.53 -46.10
N LEU A 361 -76.99 35.77 -47.05
CA LEU A 361 -76.77 34.31 -47.14
C LEU A 361 -75.36 33.95 -47.63
N VAL A 362 -74.71 34.83 -48.41
CA VAL A 362 -73.34 34.61 -48.93
C VAL A 362 -72.28 34.79 -47.85
N GLU A 363 -72.47 35.69 -46.88
CA GLU A 363 -71.52 35.89 -45.77
C GLU A 363 -71.49 34.71 -44.78
N VAL A 364 -72.65 34.12 -44.48
CA VAL A 364 -72.74 32.96 -43.57
C VAL A 364 -72.06 31.72 -44.19
N VAL A 365 -72.24 31.49 -45.50
CA VAL A 365 -71.57 30.39 -46.22
C VAL A 365 -70.06 30.65 -46.40
N ALA A 366 -69.63 31.91 -46.51
CA ALA A 366 -68.21 32.27 -46.58
C ALA A 366 -67.47 32.07 -45.24
N ALA A 367 -68.16 32.19 -44.11
CA ALA A 367 -67.59 31.93 -42.79
C ALA A 367 -67.38 30.43 -42.52
N GLU A 368 -68.31 29.55 -42.95
CA GLU A 368 -68.17 28.09 -42.79
C GLU A 368 -67.09 27.49 -43.71
N ARG A 369 -66.87 28.05 -44.90
CA ARG A 369 -65.80 27.62 -45.83
C ARG A 369 -64.40 27.84 -45.25
N LYS A 370 -64.17 28.96 -44.55
CA LYS A 370 -62.87 29.28 -43.95
C LYS A 370 -62.46 28.29 -42.85
N LEU A 371 -63.41 27.70 -42.12
CA LEU A 371 -63.12 26.69 -41.09
C LEU A 371 -62.72 25.33 -41.72
N THR A 372 -63.32 24.96 -42.86
CA THR A 372 -62.97 23.75 -43.61
C THR A 372 -61.66 23.87 -44.40
N GLU A 373 -61.30 25.08 -44.85
CA GLU A 373 -60.04 25.33 -45.56
C GLU A 373 -58.81 25.22 -44.63
N VAL A 374 -58.91 25.67 -43.38
CA VAL A 374 -57.82 25.54 -42.39
C VAL A 374 -57.59 24.08 -41.99
N GLN A 375 -58.66 23.29 -41.83
CA GLN A 375 -58.54 21.86 -41.57
C GLN A 375 -58.00 21.08 -42.79
N ALA A 376 -58.42 21.44 -44.01
CA ALA A 376 -57.90 20.85 -45.24
C ALA A 376 -56.43 21.24 -45.51
N ALA A 377 -56.01 22.47 -45.16
CA ALA A 377 -54.63 22.92 -45.27
C ALA A 377 -53.71 22.20 -44.27
N LEU A 378 -54.18 21.97 -43.04
CA LEU A 378 -53.42 21.24 -42.03
C LEU A 378 -53.19 19.77 -42.43
N VAL A 379 -54.22 19.10 -42.97
CA VAL A 379 -54.10 17.73 -43.48
C VAL A 379 -53.22 17.65 -44.73
N LYS A 380 -53.27 18.65 -45.62
CA LYS A 380 -52.37 18.74 -46.78
C LYS A 380 -50.92 18.95 -46.37
N ALA A 381 -50.66 19.79 -45.35
CA ALA A 381 -49.32 20.01 -44.82
C ALA A 381 -48.77 18.74 -44.17
N SER A 382 -49.56 18.05 -43.33
CA SER A 382 -49.12 16.80 -42.71
C SER A 382 -48.87 15.69 -43.72
N MET A 383 -49.64 15.63 -44.81
CA MET A 383 -49.41 14.64 -45.88
C MET A 383 -48.22 15.01 -46.78
N ALA A 384 -47.86 16.29 -46.89
CA ALA A 384 -46.64 16.73 -47.58
C ALA A 384 -45.38 16.38 -46.78
N ASP A 385 -45.41 16.55 -45.46
CA ASP A 385 -44.29 16.17 -44.58
C ASP A 385 -44.04 14.66 -44.60
N VAL A 386 -45.09 13.84 -44.62
CA VAL A 386 -44.98 12.38 -44.75
C VAL A 386 -44.39 11.99 -46.10
N ARG A 387 -44.82 12.64 -47.20
CA ARG A 387 -44.24 12.40 -48.54
C ARG A 387 -42.78 12.79 -48.62
N GLN A 388 -42.40 13.93 -48.02
CA GLN A 388 -41.01 14.37 -47.98
C GLN A 388 -40.14 13.39 -47.17
N ARG A 389 -40.67 12.86 -46.06
CA ARG A 389 -40.01 11.81 -45.26
C ARG A 389 -39.87 10.49 -46.02
N ASP A 390 -40.87 10.11 -46.82
CA ASP A 390 -40.83 8.91 -47.66
C ASP A 390 -39.83 9.07 -48.82
N GLU A 391 -39.74 10.25 -49.45
CA GLU A 391 -38.74 10.59 -50.47
C GLU A 391 -37.31 10.60 -49.90
N GLU A 392 -37.11 11.16 -48.70
CA GLU A 392 -35.83 11.10 -47.98
C GLU A 392 -35.41 9.65 -47.67
N CYS A 393 -36.37 8.83 -47.23
CA CYS A 393 -36.14 7.40 -46.97
C CYS A 393 -35.87 6.60 -48.26
N ALA A 394 -36.50 6.95 -49.38
CA ALA A 394 -36.21 6.37 -50.69
C ALA A 394 -34.79 6.74 -51.17
N ALA A 395 -34.41 8.02 -51.07
CA ALA A 395 -33.07 8.50 -51.43
C ALA A 395 -31.96 7.84 -50.60
N VAL A 396 -32.18 7.62 -49.30
CA VAL A 396 -31.22 6.91 -48.44
C VAL A 396 -31.06 5.45 -48.86
N LYS A 397 -32.15 4.78 -49.29
CA LYS A 397 -32.11 3.40 -49.79
C LYS A 397 -31.39 3.30 -51.14
N GLU A 398 -31.63 4.25 -52.05
CA GLU A 398 -30.91 4.32 -53.33
C GLU A 398 -29.41 4.57 -53.12
N ALA A 399 -29.04 5.52 -52.26
CA ALA A 399 -27.64 5.77 -51.92
C ALA A 399 -26.96 4.57 -51.24
N ALA A 400 -27.70 3.76 -50.47
CA ALA A 400 -27.20 2.50 -49.93
C ALA A 400 -26.99 1.44 -51.03
N ALA A 401 -27.93 1.32 -51.97
CA ALA A 401 -27.79 0.42 -53.11
C ALA A 401 -26.63 0.81 -54.04
N GLU A 402 -26.40 2.10 -54.27
CA GLU A 402 -25.26 2.62 -55.02
C GLU A 402 -23.92 2.33 -54.33
N ARG A 403 -23.86 2.45 -53.00
CA ARG A 403 -22.66 2.05 -52.24
C ARG A 403 -22.38 0.56 -52.38
N ASP A 404 -23.40 -0.28 -52.29
CA ASP A 404 -23.25 -1.73 -52.45
C ASP A 404 -22.84 -2.14 -53.87
N THR A 405 -23.36 -1.48 -54.90
CA THR A 405 -22.94 -1.74 -56.29
C THR A 405 -21.51 -1.24 -56.53
N ALA A 406 -21.12 -0.09 -55.95
CA ALA A 406 -19.74 0.40 -56.00
C ALA A 406 -18.76 -0.55 -55.30
N ILE A 407 -19.13 -1.10 -54.14
CA ILE A 407 -18.32 -2.10 -53.41
C ILE A 407 -18.15 -3.36 -54.26
N ARG A 408 -19.22 -3.86 -54.89
CA ARG A 408 -19.17 -5.04 -55.79
C ARG A 408 -18.33 -4.77 -57.05
N ALA A 409 -18.44 -3.58 -57.63
CA ALA A 409 -17.63 -3.19 -58.78
C ALA A 409 -16.14 -3.06 -58.42
N ALA A 410 -15.82 -2.51 -57.25
CA ALA A 410 -14.45 -2.41 -56.75
C ALA A 410 -13.84 -3.79 -56.46
N THR A 411 -14.60 -4.71 -55.86
CA THR A 411 -14.16 -6.10 -55.65
C THR A 411 -13.97 -6.84 -56.98
N SER A 412 -14.89 -6.68 -57.93
CA SER A 412 -14.74 -7.26 -59.28
C SER A 412 -13.51 -6.72 -60.02
N ARG A 413 -13.22 -5.42 -59.94
CA ARG A 413 -11.99 -4.81 -60.51
C ARG A 413 -10.73 -5.35 -59.85
N ARG A 414 -10.75 -5.52 -58.53
CA ARG A 414 -9.63 -6.13 -57.79
C ARG A 414 -9.37 -7.56 -58.26
N ASP A 415 -10.43 -8.35 -58.41
CA ASP A 415 -10.32 -9.75 -58.81
C ASP A 415 -9.96 -9.90 -60.31
N ALA A 416 -10.38 -8.97 -61.15
CA ALA A 416 -9.95 -8.88 -62.56
C ALA A 416 -8.47 -8.49 -62.66
N ALA A 417 -8.01 -7.53 -61.86
CA ALA A 417 -6.60 -7.15 -61.79
C ALA A 417 -5.73 -8.30 -61.26
N ALA A 418 -6.20 -9.04 -60.25
CA ALA A 418 -5.52 -10.23 -59.75
C ALA A 418 -5.41 -11.33 -60.82
N ARG A 419 -6.49 -11.59 -61.57
CA ARG A 419 -6.46 -12.54 -62.70
C ARG A 419 -5.55 -12.08 -63.83
N PHE A 420 -5.55 -10.80 -64.17
CA PHE A 420 -4.66 -10.23 -65.18
C PHE A 420 -3.19 -10.36 -64.78
N LEU A 421 -2.86 -10.07 -63.52
CA LEU A 421 -1.51 -10.27 -62.99
C LEU A 421 -1.09 -11.74 -63.01
N ASN A 422 -1.98 -12.66 -62.63
CA ASN A 422 -1.70 -14.10 -62.68
C ASN A 422 -1.51 -14.62 -64.12
N GLN A 423 -2.31 -14.16 -65.08
CA GLN A 423 -2.12 -14.50 -66.50
C GLN A 423 -0.82 -13.93 -67.07
N ARG A 424 -0.43 -12.73 -66.62
CA ARG A 424 0.83 -12.11 -67.04
C ARG A 424 2.04 -12.82 -66.42
N LEU A 425 1.94 -13.28 -65.18
CA LEU A 425 2.95 -14.13 -64.55
C LEU A 425 3.07 -15.49 -65.24
N GLN A 426 1.95 -16.09 -65.67
CA GLN A 426 1.97 -17.34 -66.44
C GLN A 426 2.62 -17.16 -67.80
N ARG A 427 2.28 -16.10 -68.55
CA ARG A 427 2.92 -15.78 -69.83
C ARG A 427 4.40 -15.43 -69.67
N LEU A 428 4.78 -14.76 -68.59
CA LEU A 428 6.20 -14.52 -68.28
C LEU A 428 6.93 -15.81 -67.93
N GLY A 429 6.27 -16.75 -67.24
CA GLY A 429 6.79 -18.11 -67.03
C GLY A 429 7.02 -18.84 -68.36
N GLU A 430 6.03 -18.85 -69.25
CA GLU A 430 6.14 -19.47 -70.58
C GLU A 430 7.23 -18.82 -71.46
N VAL A 431 7.41 -17.49 -71.37
CA VAL A 431 8.47 -16.77 -72.10
C VAL A 431 9.86 -17.04 -71.49
N ILE A 432 9.96 -17.23 -70.18
CA ILE A 432 11.21 -17.64 -69.53
C ILE A 432 11.56 -19.08 -69.96
N ASP A 433 10.59 -19.99 -69.95
CA ASP A 433 10.77 -21.37 -70.41
C ASP A 433 11.14 -21.45 -71.91
N GLU A 434 10.56 -20.59 -72.76
CA GLU A 434 10.91 -20.49 -74.19
C GLU A 434 12.25 -19.79 -74.46
N ALA A 435 12.67 -18.85 -73.59
CA ALA A 435 13.95 -18.17 -73.67
C ALA A 435 15.08 -19.10 -73.21
N GLU A 436 14.91 -19.82 -72.10
CA GLU A 436 15.84 -20.86 -71.61
C GLU A 436 16.10 -21.95 -72.66
N ALA A 437 15.14 -22.23 -73.54
CA ALA A 437 15.28 -23.20 -74.62
C ALA A 437 16.03 -22.70 -75.86
N LYS A 438 16.28 -21.38 -76.03
CA LYS A 438 16.81 -20.82 -77.30
C LYS A 438 18.17 -20.16 -77.24
N ASP A 439 18.67 -19.69 -76.10
CA ASP A 439 20.01 -19.07 -76.02
C ASP A 439 20.72 -19.39 -74.69
N GLY A 440 21.13 -20.66 -74.52
CA GLY A 440 21.61 -21.19 -73.23
C GLY A 440 22.82 -20.49 -72.61
N GLU A 441 23.71 -19.86 -73.40
CA GLU A 441 24.98 -19.33 -72.85
C GLU A 441 25.00 -17.81 -72.63
N GLU A 442 24.19 -17.04 -73.38
CA GLU A 442 24.03 -15.59 -73.15
C GLU A 442 22.92 -15.30 -72.14
N LEU A 443 21.88 -16.16 -72.06
CA LEU A 443 20.91 -16.10 -70.98
C LEU A 443 21.50 -16.58 -69.67
N GLU A 444 22.41 -17.56 -69.61
CA GLU A 444 23.09 -17.90 -68.35
C GLU A 444 23.86 -16.71 -67.76
N ARG A 445 24.54 -15.90 -68.59
CA ARG A 445 25.22 -14.69 -68.08
C ARG A 445 24.27 -13.55 -67.72
N LEU A 446 23.20 -13.34 -68.49
CA LEU A 446 22.20 -12.31 -68.17
C LEU A 446 21.30 -12.73 -67.00
N THR A 447 21.03 -14.03 -66.84
CA THR A 447 20.30 -14.60 -65.69
C THR A 447 21.20 -14.68 -64.47
N GLU A 448 22.50 -14.96 -64.56
CA GLU A 448 23.44 -14.80 -63.43
C GLU A 448 23.51 -13.34 -62.97
N GLY A 449 23.62 -12.38 -63.90
CA GLY A 449 23.58 -10.95 -63.56
C GLY A 449 22.23 -10.47 -63.01
N LEU A 450 21.11 -10.98 -63.54
CA LEU A 450 19.77 -10.70 -63.02
C LEU A 450 19.47 -11.46 -61.72
N VAL A 451 20.08 -12.63 -61.48
CA VAL A 451 19.99 -13.40 -60.23
C VAL A 451 20.87 -12.78 -59.17
N GLU A 452 22.03 -12.19 -59.51
CA GLU A 452 22.82 -11.38 -58.58
C GLU A 452 22.09 -10.06 -58.25
N GLN A 453 21.50 -9.38 -59.24
CA GLN A 453 20.68 -8.19 -59.01
C GLN A 453 19.37 -8.52 -58.28
N ALA A 454 18.75 -9.66 -58.56
CA ALA A 454 17.56 -10.13 -57.85
C ALA A 454 17.91 -10.66 -56.47
N CYS A 455 19.07 -11.28 -56.23
CA CYS A 455 19.53 -11.65 -54.88
C CYS A 455 19.87 -10.39 -54.07
N ALA A 456 20.49 -9.39 -54.70
CA ALA A 456 20.77 -8.09 -54.10
C ALA A 456 19.49 -7.27 -53.83
N ALA A 457 18.45 -7.39 -54.66
CA ALA A 457 17.14 -6.74 -54.47
C ALA A 457 16.16 -7.56 -53.60
N ARG A 458 16.35 -8.88 -53.51
CA ARG A 458 15.61 -9.79 -52.63
C ARG A 458 16.04 -9.59 -51.18
N HIS A 459 17.29 -9.20 -50.92
CA HIS A 459 17.74 -8.85 -49.57
C HIS A 459 16.92 -7.69 -48.95
N PRO A 460 16.80 -6.50 -49.55
CA PRO A 460 16.02 -5.39 -48.97
C PRO A 460 14.52 -5.68 -48.92
N ALA A 461 13.93 -6.38 -49.91
CA ALA A 461 12.51 -6.74 -49.87
C ALA A 461 12.22 -7.82 -48.81
N LEU A 462 13.10 -8.81 -48.66
CA LEU A 462 13.05 -9.80 -47.58
C LEU A 462 13.27 -9.14 -46.22
N ASP A 463 14.23 -8.22 -46.10
CA ASP A 463 14.50 -7.46 -44.87
C ASP A 463 13.29 -6.62 -44.46
N VAL A 464 12.59 -5.99 -45.42
CA VAL A 464 11.32 -5.31 -45.16
C VAL A 464 10.24 -6.29 -44.73
N GLY A 465 10.14 -7.46 -45.36
CA GLY A 465 9.20 -8.52 -44.97
C GLY A 465 9.47 -9.08 -43.57
N LEU A 466 10.73 -9.27 -43.21
CA LEU A 466 11.17 -9.70 -41.88
C LEU A 466 10.89 -8.63 -40.84
N ARG A 467 11.24 -7.36 -41.11
CA ARG A 467 10.91 -6.21 -40.23
C ARG A 467 9.40 -6.05 -40.06
N MET A 468 8.61 -6.25 -41.11
CA MET A 468 7.14 -6.17 -41.02
C MET A 468 6.57 -7.34 -40.21
N ASN A 469 7.12 -8.54 -40.35
CA ASN A 469 6.74 -9.70 -39.55
C ASN A 469 7.15 -9.56 -38.08
N GLU A 470 8.33 -8.99 -37.80
CA GLU A 470 8.78 -8.65 -36.46
C GLU A 470 7.90 -7.57 -35.83
N ALA A 471 7.58 -6.50 -36.57
CA ALA A 471 6.65 -5.47 -36.13
C ALA A 471 5.27 -6.07 -35.83
N ARG A 472 4.77 -6.98 -36.68
CA ARG A 472 3.50 -7.69 -36.45
C ARG A 472 3.56 -8.60 -35.22
N ARG A 473 4.67 -9.31 -35.00
CA ARG A 473 4.88 -10.12 -33.79
C ARG A 473 4.95 -9.24 -32.54
N GLY A 474 5.66 -8.11 -32.62
CA GLY A 474 5.74 -7.10 -31.56
C GLY A 474 4.37 -6.53 -31.22
N GLN A 475 3.57 -6.19 -32.24
CA GLN A 475 2.18 -5.74 -32.07
C GLN A 475 1.34 -6.82 -31.39
N GLN A 476 1.40 -8.08 -31.84
CA GLN A 476 0.66 -9.18 -31.21
C GLN A 476 1.08 -9.42 -29.75
N GLN A 477 2.37 -9.32 -29.45
CA GLN A 477 2.87 -9.43 -28.07
C GLN A 477 2.40 -8.26 -27.21
N LEU A 478 2.43 -7.04 -27.73
CA LEU A 478 1.91 -5.86 -27.03
C LEU A 478 0.42 -5.99 -26.76
N THR A 479 -0.38 -6.41 -27.75
CA THR A 479 -1.82 -6.64 -27.55
C THR A 479 -2.06 -7.73 -26.52
N ARG A 480 -1.27 -8.81 -26.49
CA ARG A 480 -1.36 -9.85 -25.44
C ARG A 480 -1.04 -9.30 -24.05
N ARG A 481 0.02 -8.50 -23.91
CA ARG A 481 0.38 -7.84 -22.65
C ARG A 481 -0.69 -6.86 -22.20
N MET A 482 -1.24 -6.08 -23.13
CA MET A 482 -2.33 -5.15 -22.86
C MET A 482 -3.60 -5.90 -22.44
N MET A 483 -3.95 -6.99 -23.12
CA MET A 483 -5.08 -7.84 -22.70
C MET A 483 -4.86 -8.47 -21.33
N ALA A 484 -3.64 -8.92 -21.00
CA ALA A 484 -3.30 -9.42 -19.67
C ALA A 484 -3.47 -8.32 -18.61
N ALA A 485 -2.90 -7.13 -18.82
CA ALA A 485 -3.05 -6.00 -17.92
C ALA A 485 -4.51 -5.56 -17.75
N VAL A 486 -5.30 -5.51 -18.83
CA VAL A 486 -6.73 -5.22 -18.77
C VAL A 486 -7.48 -6.31 -17.96
N SER A 487 -7.10 -7.58 -18.10
CA SER A 487 -7.71 -8.67 -17.33
C SER A 487 -7.36 -8.61 -15.84
N GLU A 488 -6.13 -8.23 -15.50
CA GLU A 488 -5.69 -8.01 -14.13
C GLU A 488 -6.43 -6.81 -13.50
N LEU A 489 -6.50 -5.68 -14.21
CA LEU A 489 -7.27 -4.51 -13.77
C LEU A 489 -8.75 -4.84 -13.58
N SER A 490 -9.34 -5.64 -14.47
CA SER A 490 -10.73 -6.10 -14.35
C SER A 490 -10.93 -6.99 -13.12
N LEU A 491 -9.95 -7.85 -12.81
CA LEU A 491 -9.96 -8.66 -11.59
C LEU A 491 -9.86 -7.79 -10.34
N TYR A 492 -8.96 -6.81 -10.31
CA TYR A 492 -8.85 -5.87 -9.18
C TYR A 492 -10.12 -5.03 -9.01
N GLN A 493 -10.76 -4.62 -10.10
CA GLN A 493 -12.04 -3.94 -10.05
C GLN A 493 -13.15 -4.84 -9.49
N ALA A 494 -13.21 -6.11 -9.88
CA ALA A 494 -14.17 -7.06 -9.33
C ALA A 494 -13.93 -7.30 -7.83
N LEU A 495 -12.66 -7.42 -7.41
CA LEU A 495 -12.28 -7.57 -6.01
C LEU A 495 -12.62 -6.33 -5.19
N SER A 496 -12.38 -5.12 -5.71
CA SER A 496 -12.70 -3.88 -4.99
C SER A 496 -14.22 -3.71 -4.81
N LEU A 497 -15.01 -4.05 -5.83
CA LEU A 497 -16.48 -4.06 -5.74
C LEU A 497 -16.97 -5.09 -4.71
N LYS A 498 -16.36 -6.28 -4.66
CA LYS A 498 -16.68 -7.29 -3.65
C LYS A 498 -16.35 -6.82 -2.24
N CYS A 499 -15.15 -6.28 -2.01
CA CYS A 499 -14.76 -5.73 -0.72
C CYS A 499 -15.66 -4.56 -0.29
N ALA A 500 -16.12 -3.73 -1.22
CA ALA A 500 -17.07 -2.66 -0.93
C ALA A 500 -18.44 -3.22 -0.50
N ALA A 501 -18.94 -4.25 -1.19
CA ALA A 501 -20.18 -4.93 -0.82
C ALA A 501 -20.07 -5.61 0.56
N ASP A 502 -18.97 -6.30 0.84
CA ASP A 502 -18.71 -6.95 2.13
C ASP A 502 -18.62 -5.92 3.26
N ARG A 503 -17.94 -4.79 3.04
CA ARG A 503 -17.89 -3.68 3.99
C ARG A 503 -19.26 -3.10 4.27
N ASP A 504 -20.08 -2.90 3.25
CA ASP A 504 -21.41 -2.31 3.42
C ASP A 504 -22.37 -3.30 4.09
N ALA A 505 -22.24 -4.61 3.83
CA ALA A 505 -22.92 -5.68 4.56
C ALA A 505 -22.54 -5.66 6.05
N LEU A 506 -21.25 -5.67 6.38
CA LEU A 506 -20.77 -5.60 7.77
C LEU A 506 -21.19 -4.31 8.49
N ARG A 507 -21.22 -3.18 7.78
CA ARG A 507 -21.74 -1.91 8.33
C ARG A 507 -23.22 -2.00 8.65
N SER A 508 -24.01 -2.64 7.79
CA SER A 508 -25.44 -2.86 8.02
C SER A 508 -25.70 -3.79 9.21
N GLU A 509 -24.90 -4.85 9.34
CA GLU A 509 -24.95 -5.78 10.48
C GLU A 509 -24.56 -5.08 11.79
N LEU A 510 -23.49 -4.28 11.77
CA LEU A 510 -23.05 -3.50 12.91
C LEU A 510 -24.09 -2.47 13.34
N ALA A 511 -24.72 -1.77 12.39
CA ALA A 511 -25.81 -0.84 12.68
C ALA A 511 -27.01 -1.58 13.31
N ALA A 512 -27.39 -2.75 12.78
CA ALA A 512 -28.44 -3.58 13.37
C ALA A 512 -28.08 -4.05 14.79
N ALA A 513 -26.84 -4.48 15.00
CA ALA A 513 -26.33 -4.90 16.32
C ALA A 513 -26.35 -3.74 17.32
N GLN A 514 -25.96 -2.54 16.91
CA GLN A 514 -26.04 -1.33 17.75
C GLN A 514 -27.49 -1.02 18.16
N VAL A 515 -28.45 -1.13 17.25
CA VAL A 515 -29.88 -0.94 17.55
C VAL A 515 -30.39 -2.02 18.51
N ASN A 516 -29.97 -3.28 18.35
CA ASN A 516 -30.33 -4.36 19.25
C ASN A 516 -29.78 -4.10 20.66
N VAL A 517 -28.50 -3.75 20.78
CA VAL A 517 -27.86 -3.43 22.07
C VAL A 517 -28.56 -2.24 22.74
N ALA A 518 -28.86 -1.18 21.98
CA ALA A 518 -29.58 -0.02 22.50
C ALA A 518 -31.01 -0.36 22.98
N SER A 519 -31.62 -1.40 22.42
CA SER A 519 -32.94 -1.92 22.84
C SER A 519 -32.87 -3.05 23.87
N GLY A 520 -31.68 -3.34 24.42
CA GLY A 520 -31.48 -4.40 25.42
C GLY A 520 -31.62 -5.81 24.88
N ARG A 521 -31.50 -6.00 23.57
CA ARG A 521 -31.50 -7.29 22.88
C ARG A 521 -30.07 -7.73 22.52
N PRO A 522 -29.82 -9.04 22.33
CA PRO A 522 -28.50 -9.53 21.91
C PRO A 522 -28.05 -8.89 20.57
N PRO A 523 -26.76 -8.53 20.43
CA PRO A 523 -26.25 -7.84 19.25
C PRO A 523 -26.43 -8.65 17.96
N THR A 524 -26.22 -9.97 18.01
CA THR A 524 -26.42 -10.89 16.89
C THR A 524 -27.34 -12.04 17.30
N ALA A 525 -28.01 -12.68 16.35
CA ALA A 525 -28.94 -13.79 16.62
C ALA A 525 -28.27 -15.02 17.26
N GLY A 526 -26.94 -15.13 17.19
CA GLY A 526 -26.15 -16.21 17.81
C GLY A 526 -25.46 -15.83 19.13
N ALA A 527 -25.45 -14.54 19.50
CA ALA A 527 -24.69 -14.06 20.66
C ALA A 527 -25.11 -14.75 21.97
N ASP A 528 -26.41 -15.01 22.15
CA ASP A 528 -26.90 -15.72 23.34
C ASP A 528 -26.39 -17.16 23.40
N GLN A 529 -26.34 -17.86 22.26
CA GLN A 529 -25.83 -19.24 22.20
C GLN A 529 -24.33 -19.30 22.44
N GLU A 530 -23.57 -18.32 21.95
CA GLU A 530 -22.13 -18.19 22.21
C GLU A 530 -21.87 -17.87 23.68
N PHE A 531 -22.67 -16.98 24.28
CA PHE A 531 -22.60 -16.68 25.69
C PHE A 531 -22.91 -17.91 26.56
N GLU A 532 -23.96 -18.66 26.24
CA GLU A 532 -24.27 -19.93 26.92
C GLU A 532 -23.14 -20.95 26.79
N ARG A 533 -22.48 -21.03 25.63
CA ARG A 533 -21.31 -21.90 25.45
C ARG A 533 -20.14 -21.46 26.33
N MET A 534 -19.81 -20.17 26.34
CA MET A 534 -18.75 -19.63 27.19
C MET A 534 -19.02 -19.84 28.68
N GLU A 535 -20.28 -19.72 29.13
CA GLU A 535 -20.66 -19.98 30.51
C GLU A 535 -20.55 -21.47 30.87
N ARG A 536 -20.90 -22.38 29.94
CA ARG A 536 -20.65 -23.83 30.11
C ARG A 536 -19.15 -24.13 30.21
N ASP A 537 -18.35 -23.58 29.30
CA ASP A 537 -16.90 -23.79 29.30
C ASP A 537 -16.26 -23.23 30.58
N ARG A 538 -16.70 -22.07 31.07
CA ARG A 538 -16.27 -21.50 32.36
C ARG A 538 -16.65 -22.39 33.54
N ALA A 539 -17.85 -22.97 33.53
CA ALA A 539 -18.29 -23.89 34.56
C ALA A 539 -17.45 -25.17 34.56
N GLU A 540 -17.22 -25.77 33.38
CA GLU A 540 -16.36 -26.94 33.23
C GLU A 540 -14.92 -26.67 33.69
N GLU A 541 -14.35 -25.53 33.31
CA GLU A 541 -13.02 -25.13 33.79
C GLU A 541 -12.96 -24.91 35.30
N ALA A 542 -14.02 -24.33 35.88
CA ALA A 542 -14.11 -24.13 37.32
C ALA A 542 -14.22 -25.47 38.05
N GLU A 543 -14.98 -26.42 37.52
CA GLU A 543 -15.07 -27.80 38.03
C GLU A 543 -13.72 -28.51 37.94
N VAL A 544 -13.03 -28.45 36.80
CA VAL A 544 -11.69 -29.04 36.64
C VAL A 544 -10.70 -28.40 37.61
N ARG A 545 -10.75 -27.07 37.79
CA ARG A 545 -9.91 -26.37 38.77
C ARG A 545 -10.24 -26.78 40.20
N ALA A 546 -11.51 -26.93 40.56
CA ALA A 546 -11.94 -27.39 41.87
C ALA A 546 -11.50 -28.84 42.14
N GLN A 547 -11.70 -29.74 41.18
CA GLN A 547 -11.24 -31.13 41.25
C GLN A 547 -9.70 -31.20 41.37
N ALA A 548 -8.97 -30.38 40.62
CA ALA A 548 -7.52 -30.31 40.72
C ALA A 548 -7.06 -29.76 42.09
N ALA A 549 -7.77 -28.78 42.65
CA ALA A 549 -7.50 -28.25 43.98
C ALA A 549 -7.80 -29.29 45.08
N GLU A 550 -8.90 -30.02 44.96
CA GLU A 550 -9.28 -31.11 45.86
C GLU A 550 -8.26 -32.25 45.81
N LEU A 551 -7.85 -32.69 44.60
CA LEU A 551 -6.77 -33.67 44.43
C LEU A 551 -5.44 -33.19 45.03
N ARG A 552 -5.11 -31.90 44.91
CA ARG A 552 -3.93 -31.31 45.57
C ARG A 552 -4.05 -31.32 47.09
N GLN A 553 -5.22 -30.98 47.63
CA GLN A 553 -5.47 -31.02 49.08
C GLN A 553 -5.41 -32.45 49.63
N LEU A 554 -6.04 -33.41 48.96
CA LEU A 554 -5.99 -34.83 49.33
C LEU A 554 -4.56 -35.40 49.21
N LYS A 555 -3.76 -34.92 48.25
CA LYS A 555 -2.34 -35.28 48.13
C LYS A 555 -1.49 -34.65 49.24
N ALA A 556 -1.74 -33.39 49.59
CA ALA A 556 -1.06 -32.68 50.69
C ALA A 556 -1.41 -33.25 52.07
N ALA A 557 -2.66 -33.68 52.26
CA ALA A 557 -3.14 -34.37 53.46
C ALA A 557 -2.67 -35.83 53.55
N GLY A 558 -1.90 -36.32 52.56
CA GLY A 558 -1.37 -37.70 52.53
C GLY A 558 -2.42 -38.77 52.23
N LEU A 559 -3.69 -38.41 52.02
CA LEU A 559 -4.78 -39.33 51.70
C LEU A 559 -4.65 -39.94 50.29
N LEU A 560 -4.10 -39.18 49.34
CA LEU A 560 -3.76 -39.66 47.99
C LEU A 560 -2.25 -39.98 47.84
N GLY A 561 -1.51 -39.95 48.95
CA GLY A 561 -0.07 -40.07 48.98
C GLY A 561 0.38 -41.12 49.99
N ALA A 562 0.20 -42.39 49.61
CA ALA A 562 0.89 -43.59 50.10
C ALA A 562 -0.08 -44.72 50.52
N VAL A 563 -0.83 -45.26 49.56
CA VAL A 563 -0.75 -46.72 49.45
C VAL A 563 0.67 -47.01 48.97
N ARG A 564 1.64 -47.00 49.91
CA ARG A 564 2.88 -47.75 49.73
C ARG A 564 2.38 -49.15 49.46
N SER A 565 2.37 -49.56 48.20
CA SER A 565 2.24 -50.96 47.85
C SER A 565 3.27 -51.69 48.72
N CYS A 566 2.81 -52.39 49.76
CA CYS A 566 3.64 -53.31 50.52
C CYS A 566 3.97 -54.55 49.68
N ALA A 567 3.41 -54.67 48.47
CA ALA A 567 3.97 -55.59 47.50
C ALA A 567 5.33 -55.03 47.08
N SER A 568 6.39 -55.76 47.45
CA SER A 568 7.72 -55.55 46.91
C SER A 568 7.61 -55.47 45.37
N PRO A 569 8.38 -54.59 44.72
CA PRO A 569 8.45 -54.60 43.27
C PRO A 569 8.78 -56.03 42.86
N ARG A 570 7.85 -56.73 42.20
CA ARG A 570 8.10 -58.11 41.79
C ARG A 570 9.37 -58.05 40.94
N PRO A 571 10.42 -58.80 41.31
CA PRO A 571 11.58 -58.93 40.45
C PRO A 571 11.06 -59.33 39.08
N GLN A 572 11.43 -58.59 38.02
CA GLN A 572 11.16 -58.96 36.63
C GLN A 572 11.92 -60.25 36.23
N ALA A 573 12.14 -61.18 37.16
CA ALA A 573 13.08 -62.29 37.07
C ALA A 573 12.46 -63.66 37.45
N TYR A 574 11.14 -63.77 37.63
CA TYR A 574 10.50 -65.06 37.95
C TYR A 574 9.82 -65.76 36.76
N ILE A 575 10.12 -65.35 35.52
CA ILE A 575 9.85 -66.22 34.37
C ILE A 575 11.21 -66.50 33.72
N PRO A 576 11.86 -67.63 34.06
CA PRO A 576 12.98 -68.16 33.30
C PRO A 576 12.61 -68.19 31.82
N GLU A 577 13.47 -67.67 30.93
CA GLU A 577 13.21 -67.57 29.48
C GLU A 577 12.99 -68.94 28.79
N GLU A 578 13.21 -70.04 29.51
CA GLU A 578 13.09 -71.43 29.03
C GLU A 578 11.73 -72.09 29.33
N LEU A 579 10.84 -71.47 30.11
CA LEU A 579 9.48 -71.97 30.22
C LEU A 579 8.69 -71.56 28.99
N GLY A 580 8.39 -72.55 28.14
CA GLY A 580 7.63 -72.46 26.89
C GLY A 580 6.19 -71.96 27.05
N VAL A 581 6.01 -70.76 27.60
CA VAL A 581 4.78 -69.99 27.51
C VAL A 581 4.73 -69.44 26.08
N PRO A 582 3.75 -69.85 25.25
CA PRO A 582 3.68 -69.42 23.86
C PRO A 582 3.60 -67.89 23.80
N LYS A 583 4.62 -67.26 23.19
CA LYS A 583 4.58 -65.82 22.90
C LYS A 583 3.30 -65.55 22.10
N PRO A 584 2.41 -64.62 22.53
CA PRO A 584 1.04 -64.57 22.04
C PRO A 584 0.87 -64.29 20.55
N PHE A 585 1.92 -63.97 19.78
CA PHE A 585 1.86 -63.97 18.32
C PHE A 585 3.23 -64.37 17.73
N PRO A 586 3.29 -65.26 16.71
CA PRO A 586 4.51 -65.47 15.93
C PRO A 586 4.91 -64.16 15.24
N ALA A 587 6.20 -64.00 14.94
CA ALA A 587 6.81 -62.72 14.52
C ALA A 587 6.11 -62.00 13.34
N ALA A 588 5.30 -62.71 12.54
CA ALA A 588 4.52 -62.18 11.43
C ALA A 588 3.22 -61.44 11.84
N PHE A 589 2.75 -61.55 13.09
CA PHE A 589 1.47 -60.98 13.55
C PHE A 589 1.59 -60.14 14.83
N ARG A 590 2.75 -59.53 15.07
CA ARG A 590 2.83 -58.46 16.08
C ARG A 590 1.89 -57.32 15.65
N PRO A 591 0.94 -56.85 16.48
CA PRO A 591 0.26 -55.60 16.24
C PRO A 591 1.31 -54.52 16.03
N PHE A 592 1.19 -53.79 14.93
CA PHE A 592 2.11 -52.79 14.43
C PHE A 592 2.64 -51.93 15.59
N LYS A 593 3.91 -52.14 16.00
CA LYS A 593 4.63 -51.06 16.67
C LYS A 593 4.75 -49.98 15.60
N PRO A 594 4.24 -48.76 15.79
CA PRO A 594 4.52 -47.68 14.87
C PRO A 594 6.04 -47.49 14.88
N THR A 595 6.68 -48.03 13.86
CA THR A 595 8.07 -47.75 13.52
C THR A 595 8.19 -46.25 13.38
N GLU A 596 9.34 -45.72 13.78
CA GLU A 596 9.70 -44.30 13.66
C GLU A 596 9.14 -43.72 12.35
N PRO A 597 8.44 -42.57 12.42
CA PRO A 597 7.77 -42.00 11.26
C PRO A 597 8.80 -41.90 10.13
N PRO A 598 8.51 -42.45 8.93
CA PRO A 598 9.43 -42.34 7.80
C PRO A 598 9.74 -40.86 7.59
N ALA A 599 10.95 -40.53 7.12
CA ALA A 599 11.43 -39.15 7.00
C ALA A 599 10.44 -38.18 6.30
N ALA A 600 9.51 -38.71 5.48
CA ALA A 600 8.39 -37.96 4.92
C ALA A 600 7.38 -37.44 5.96
N VAL A 601 7.05 -38.21 7.01
CA VAL A 601 6.14 -37.82 8.09
C VAL A 601 6.80 -36.86 9.08
N ALA A 602 8.10 -37.05 9.38
CA ALA A 602 8.90 -36.07 10.13
C ALA A 602 9.05 -34.76 9.34
N ALA A 603 9.23 -34.83 8.01
CA ALA A 603 9.23 -33.64 7.15
C ALA A 603 7.85 -32.96 7.09
N THR A 604 6.73 -33.71 7.18
CA THR A 604 5.39 -33.09 7.31
C THR A 604 5.11 -32.54 8.69
N GLN A 605 5.66 -33.11 9.77
CA GLN A 605 5.54 -32.55 11.12
C GLN A 605 6.41 -31.31 11.29
N HIS A 606 7.62 -31.30 10.71
CA HIS A 606 8.44 -30.09 10.61
C HIS A 606 7.84 -29.06 9.64
N LYS A 607 7.19 -29.46 8.54
CA LYS A 607 6.40 -28.54 7.70
C LYS A 607 5.14 -28.05 8.39
N ALA A 608 4.49 -28.86 9.23
CA ALA A 608 3.31 -28.45 10.00
C ALA A 608 3.69 -27.53 11.15
N ALA A 609 4.82 -27.77 11.82
CA ALA A 609 5.40 -26.89 12.82
C ALA A 609 5.94 -25.59 12.19
N ALA A 610 6.56 -25.66 11.01
CA ALA A 610 6.99 -24.49 10.24
C ALA A 610 5.80 -23.72 9.67
N ALA A 611 4.73 -24.39 9.24
CA ALA A 611 3.48 -23.74 8.81
C ALA A 611 2.69 -23.17 10.00
N ALA A 612 2.77 -23.77 11.19
CA ALA A 612 2.22 -23.22 12.43
C ALA A 612 3.03 -22.00 12.90
N ALA A 613 4.36 -22.04 12.79
CA ALA A 613 5.23 -20.91 13.06
C ALA A 613 5.02 -19.77 12.02
N GLN A 614 4.89 -20.10 10.73
CA GLN A 614 4.55 -19.12 9.69
C GLN A 614 3.14 -18.56 9.86
N ARG A 615 2.16 -19.33 10.36
CA ARG A 615 0.83 -18.82 10.72
C ARG A 615 0.85 -17.97 12.00
N ALA A 616 1.75 -18.24 12.94
CA ALA A 616 1.96 -17.42 14.13
C ALA A 616 2.63 -16.08 13.77
N VAL A 617 3.62 -16.11 12.87
CA VAL A 617 4.27 -14.91 12.30
C VAL A 617 3.30 -14.12 11.43
N ALA A 618 2.50 -14.77 10.58
CA ALA A 618 1.45 -14.09 9.78
C ALA A 618 0.30 -13.52 10.65
N ARG A 619 0.03 -14.09 11.83
CA ARG A 619 -0.88 -13.51 12.83
C ARG A 619 -0.26 -12.32 13.58
N GLN A 620 1.07 -12.21 13.60
CA GLN A 620 1.80 -11.09 14.19
C GLN A 620 2.01 -9.95 13.19
N GLU A 621 2.21 -10.26 11.91
CA GLU A 621 2.30 -9.27 10.82
C GLU A 621 0.93 -8.67 10.43
N LEU A 622 -0.17 -9.39 10.69
CA LEU A 622 -1.53 -8.86 10.64
C LEU A 622 -1.97 -8.40 12.02
N GLY A 623 -1.42 -7.28 12.49
CA GLY A 623 -1.89 -6.63 13.70
C GLY A 623 -3.39 -6.29 13.65
N GLY A 624 -4.13 -6.79 14.63
CA GLY A 624 -5.28 -6.14 15.25
C GLY A 624 -6.51 -5.86 14.38
N GLY A 625 -7.44 -6.82 14.32
CA GLY A 625 -8.80 -6.54 13.87
C GLY A 625 -9.71 -7.77 13.83
N GLY A 626 -10.46 -7.99 14.91
CA GLY A 626 -11.72 -8.74 14.91
C GLY A 626 -11.61 -10.27 14.86
N GLU A 627 -12.06 -10.91 15.95
CA GLU A 627 -12.50 -12.30 15.94
C GLU A 627 -13.57 -12.51 14.86
N ALA A 628 -13.24 -13.24 13.80
CA ALA A 628 -14.19 -13.74 12.83
C ALA A 628 -14.33 -15.26 13.00
N ALA A 629 -15.56 -15.66 13.32
CA ALA A 629 -16.01 -17.03 13.50
C ALA A 629 -15.64 -17.93 12.31
N GLY A 630 -15.21 -19.15 12.64
CA GLY A 630 -14.97 -20.21 11.66
C GLY A 630 -16.26 -20.70 11.02
N LEU A 631 -16.38 -20.51 9.71
CA LEU A 631 -17.40 -21.16 8.89
C LEU A 631 -16.85 -22.45 8.28
N SER A 632 -17.54 -23.55 8.57
CA SER A 632 -17.36 -24.87 7.96
C SER A 632 -17.72 -24.85 6.46
N PRO A 633 -17.15 -25.73 5.62
CA PRO A 633 -17.54 -25.86 4.22
C PRO A 633 -18.83 -26.69 4.10
N GLY A 634 -19.98 -26.02 4.10
CA GLY A 634 -21.29 -26.61 3.80
C GLY A 634 -21.62 -26.50 2.32
N ALA A 635 -21.92 -27.64 1.69
CA ALA A 635 -22.29 -27.78 0.30
C ALA A 635 -23.48 -26.89 -0.13
N CYS A 636 -23.28 -26.04 -1.13
CA CYS A 636 -24.36 -25.34 -1.83
C CYS A 636 -24.77 -26.13 -3.08
N ARG A 637 -25.90 -26.81 -2.95
CA ARG A 637 -26.72 -27.36 -4.04
C ARG A 637 -27.31 -26.18 -4.83
N VAL A 638 -27.02 -26.10 -6.12
CA VAL A 638 -27.65 -25.18 -7.06
C VAL A 638 -29.12 -25.57 -7.21
N ALA A 639 -30.04 -24.73 -6.74
CA ALA A 639 -31.45 -24.77 -7.07
C ALA A 639 -31.81 -23.44 -7.76
N CYS A 640 -32.22 -23.54 -9.02
CA CYS A 640 -32.86 -22.47 -9.77
C CYS A 640 -34.18 -22.06 -9.09
N PRO A 641 -34.59 -20.79 -9.25
CA PRO A 641 -35.86 -20.52 -9.92
C PRO A 641 -35.66 -19.44 -10.99
N GLY A 642 -36.31 -19.49 -12.15
CA GLY A 642 -37.75 -19.64 -12.27
C GLY A 642 -38.31 -18.25 -12.57
N SER A 643 -38.39 -17.97 -13.86
CA SER A 643 -38.98 -16.81 -14.52
C SER A 643 -40.33 -16.35 -13.91
N ALA A 644 -40.45 -15.06 -13.61
CA ALA A 644 -41.73 -14.34 -13.63
C ALA A 644 -41.51 -12.82 -13.69
N SER A 645 -41.66 -12.25 -14.89
CA SER A 645 -42.24 -10.90 -15.08
C SER A 645 -43.76 -11.01 -14.89
N PRO A 646 -44.50 -9.97 -14.44
CA PRO A 646 -44.58 -8.69 -15.17
C PRO A 646 -44.85 -7.40 -14.34
N GLY A 647 -44.53 -6.26 -14.97
CA GLY A 647 -45.46 -5.12 -15.08
C GLY A 647 -45.57 -4.09 -13.93
N GLY A 648 -45.39 -2.81 -14.29
CA GLY A 648 -45.67 -1.62 -13.48
C GLY A 648 -44.38 -0.82 -13.23
N GLY A 649 -44.08 0.30 -13.88
CA GLY A 649 -44.96 1.38 -14.28
C GLY A 649 -45.04 2.40 -13.14
N ASP A 650 -44.02 3.24 -13.01
CA ASP A 650 -44.16 4.61 -12.51
C ASP A 650 -42.91 5.43 -12.83
N GLY A 651 -43.12 6.48 -13.61
CA GLY A 651 -42.12 7.49 -13.94
C GLY A 651 -42.03 8.51 -12.82
N ALA A 652 -40.82 8.71 -12.30
CA ALA A 652 -40.48 9.86 -11.48
C ALA A 652 -39.33 10.61 -12.15
N VAL A 653 -39.68 11.79 -12.65
CA VAL A 653 -38.80 12.84 -13.18
C VAL A 653 -37.92 13.38 -12.05
N PRO A 654 -36.59 13.51 -12.20
CA PRO A 654 -35.83 14.37 -11.30
C PRO A 654 -35.80 15.79 -11.86
N LEU A 655 -36.33 16.70 -11.04
CA LEU A 655 -36.27 18.14 -11.19
C LEU A 655 -34.82 18.63 -11.23
N VAL A 656 -34.56 19.56 -12.13
CA VAL A 656 -33.33 20.35 -12.24
C VAL A 656 -33.22 21.29 -11.02
N ALA A 657 -32.16 21.13 -10.22
CA ALA A 657 -31.61 22.19 -9.36
C ALA A 657 -30.36 22.71 -10.09
N GLY A 658 -30.18 24.00 -10.38
CA GLY A 658 -30.50 25.14 -9.54
C GLY A 658 -29.18 25.73 -9.04
N VAL A 659 -28.47 26.40 -9.95
CA VAL A 659 -27.23 27.15 -9.71
C VAL A 659 -27.47 28.24 -8.66
N ALA A 660 -26.68 28.26 -7.60
CA ALA A 660 -26.51 29.42 -6.73
C ALA A 660 -25.01 29.67 -6.53
N VAL A 661 -24.55 30.78 -7.08
CA VAL A 661 -23.27 31.42 -6.81
C VAL A 661 -23.56 32.57 -5.85
N ALA A 662 -22.95 32.52 -4.67
CA ALA A 662 -22.53 33.66 -3.86
C ALA A 662 -21.40 33.18 -2.94
#